data_AF-B2J999-F1
#
_entry.id   AF-B2J999-F1
#
_cell.length_a   1.000
_cell.length_b   1.000
_cell.length_c   1.000
_cell.angle_alpha   90.00
_cell.angle_beta   90.00
_cell.angle_gamma   90.00
#
_symmetry.space_group_name_H-M   'P 1'
#
loop_
_entity.id
_entity.type
_entity.pdbx_description
1 polymer ?
#
loop_
_entity_poly.entity_id
_entity_poly.type
_entity_poly.pdbx_seq_one_letter_code
_entity_poly.pdbx_strand_id
1 'polypeptide(L)'
;MNKIKLEDITLNHIKILKAVDDCGSFSKAAQKLGYSQSLISKKVKQIEDYFGVILLNRSPGSICLTNKGKKLISQTFNVVETVENLQEEFQATFSAEGEDLILGATSLILEVWLKQYLQRFQLCFPDRNLKKIAVKDSRFFSNSHLREMELLLNTCSGYKEEHHCTRLKTHKMLLFVFGANKYLNEHSLVNINDINLADLVLLDEVYQELSKNVFLRNQLSGVHVLNSYKDVLNYASKNQKITILPDFCQAEIIAQYQVFTLTIQDVNEYGIYLHVPRFSELLISAEGLVRSFRLDRDNLESLTNINLILNRYSPKKEKILRIGIQRDSIGQFIAGYGTKYISDLQRASSSFEQAIFKNIEITRNFELQILPFDSGEQMNRHIKRGELDICILDDIYLLNNGSQFFDDFSFGSKLIGIASYNLLGQDINIVLHKDSSINTVQDLKGKRISTLFGSNAHRFIITLFDLYNMDVSKDCRLVNEDPRKASKSLANKTIDAYVCCYTFASILEAYAFVRKLPLSQTSSLRIPSIRGIVCRSQFIKENPKIVVAYLHDLVVANYWFNSSPIKAADLLTKVIDVRTTQVNQFFNPVFGNRIDPTLKPQWSWLLKTLNRRLEGKYGISLFDVDFWIDDYFLRLVYNLLNLDYHFHQVSFASEFSSSYFVEEQFSRHIKVLYNKYDLPLQDEDSDRTAISSLG
;
A
#
# COMPACT_ATOMS: atom_id res chain seq x y z
N MET A 1 18.17 -29.06 42.55
CA MET A 1 18.07 -28.02 41.49
C MET A 1 16.63 -28.00 41.01
N ASN A 2 15.94 -26.86 41.15
CA ASN A 2 14.54 -26.71 40.73
C ASN A 2 14.40 -26.97 39.23
N LYS A 3 13.46 -27.85 38.85
CA LYS A 3 13.19 -28.24 37.45
C LYS A 3 12.41 -27.19 36.66
N ILE A 4 11.88 -26.15 37.32
CA ILE A 4 11.02 -25.13 36.72
C ILE A 4 11.82 -23.84 36.54
N LYS A 5 11.75 -23.25 35.35
CA LYS A 5 12.43 -22.00 34.99
C LYS A 5 11.42 -20.84 34.89
N LEU A 6 11.92 -19.61 34.79
CA LEU A 6 11.08 -18.42 34.64
C LEU A 6 10.16 -18.50 33.40
N GLU A 7 10.65 -19.10 32.30
CA GLU A 7 9.90 -19.33 31.07
C GLU A 7 8.64 -20.21 31.24
N ASP A 8 8.57 -21.00 32.31
CA ASP A 8 7.41 -21.85 32.63
C ASP A 8 6.31 -21.11 33.42
N ILE A 9 6.62 -19.92 33.96
CA ILE A 9 5.72 -19.10 34.76
C ILE A 9 5.01 -18.08 33.86
N THR A 10 3.67 -18.05 33.96
CA THR A 10 2.81 -17.20 33.11
C THR A 10 1.86 -16.37 33.96
N LEU A 11 1.30 -15.29 33.39
CA LEU A 11 0.27 -14.47 34.04
C LEU A 11 -0.94 -15.30 34.52
N ASN A 12 -1.21 -16.43 33.86
CA ASN A 12 -2.28 -17.34 34.27
C ASN A 12 -2.02 -18.00 35.64
N HIS A 13 -0.76 -18.23 36.02
CA HIS A 13 -0.44 -18.75 37.35
C HIS A 13 -0.78 -17.73 38.45
N ILE A 14 -0.55 -16.45 38.18
CA ILE A 14 -0.88 -15.34 39.09
C ILE A 14 -2.40 -15.19 39.21
N LYS A 15 -3.13 -15.20 38.08
CA LYS A 15 -4.61 -15.17 38.05
C LYS A 15 -5.22 -16.33 38.82
N ILE A 16 -4.70 -17.55 38.62
CA ILE A 16 -5.15 -18.75 39.32
C ILE A 16 -4.90 -18.63 40.83
N LEU A 17 -3.70 -18.20 41.24
CA LEU A 17 -3.36 -18.05 42.66
C LEU A 17 -4.29 -17.04 43.35
N LYS A 18 -4.56 -15.91 42.70
CA LYS A 18 -5.51 -14.88 43.19
C LYS A 18 -6.94 -15.41 43.25
N ALA A 19 -7.40 -16.12 42.22
CA ALA A 19 -8.75 -16.67 42.18
C ALA A 19 -8.98 -17.74 43.27
N VAL A 20 -7.97 -18.56 43.59
CA VAL A 20 -8.06 -19.54 44.68
C VAL A 20 -8.14 -18.85 46.04
N ASP A 21 -7.40 -17.75 46.25
CA ASP A 21 -7.51 -16.91 47.45
C ASP A 21 -8.91 -16.26 47.56
N ASP A 22 -9.37 -15.62 46.49
CA ASP A 22 -10.68 -14.93 46.45
C ASP A 22 -11.86 -15.86 46.68
N CYS A 23 -11.79 -17.07 46.10
CA CYS A 23 -12.87 -18.05 46.22
C CYS A 23 -12.77 -18.91 47.50
N GLY A 24 -11.64 -18.86 48.21
CA GLY A 24 -11.34 -19.71 49.37
C GLY A 24 -11.37 -21.21 49.08
N SER A 25 -11.39 -21.63 47.81
CA SER A 25 -11.59 -23.00 47.37
C SER A 25 -11.08 -23.25 45.96
N PHE A 26 -10.33 -24.33 45.79
CA PHE A 26 -9.87 -24.80 44.48
C PHE A 26 -11.02 -25.12 43.52
N SER A 27 -12.09 -25.75 44.00
CA SER A 27 -13.23 -26.15 43.16
C SER A 27 -14.04 -24.94 42.70
N LYS A 28 -14.24 -23.94 43.58
CA LYS A 28 -14.92 -22.69 43.20
C LYS A 28 -14.09 -21.85 42.24
N ALA A 29 -12.78 -21.75 42.45
CA ALA A 29 -11.88 -21.08 41.51
C ALA A 29 -11.84 -21.76 40.14
N ALA A 30 -11.90 -23.10 40.11
CA ALA A 30 -11.97 -23.89 38.88
C ALA A 30 -13.23 -23.57 38.07
N GLN A 31 -14.38 -23.52 38.75
CA GLN A 31 -15.63 -23.13 38.13
C GLN A 31 -15.61 -21.68 37.61
N LYS A 32 -15.10 -20.73 38.41
CA LYS A 32 -15.02 -19.31 38.03
C LYS A 32 -14.14 -19.06 36.80
N LEU A 33 -13.04 -19.81 36.66
CA LEU A 33 -12.06 -19.64 35.58
C LEU A 33 -12.29 -20.59 34.39
N GLY A 34 -13.30 -21.47 34.43
CA GLY A 34 -13.56 -22.45 33.36
C GLY A 34 -12.48 -23.53 33.23
N TYR A 35 -11.76 -23.84 34.32
CA TYR A 35 -10.70 -24.86 34.34
C TYR A 35 -11.10 -26.10 35.16
N SER A 36 -10.37 -27.20 34.98
CA SER A 36 -10.46 -28.34 35.89
C SER A 36 -9.73 -28.06 37.21
N GLN A 37 -10.24 -28.60 38.32
CA GLN A 37 -9.60 -28.47 39.63
C GLN A 37 -8.16 -29.04 39.62
N SER A 38 -7.93 -30.13 38.88
CA SER A 38 -6.61 -30.74 38.74
C SER A 38 -5.60 -29.82 38.04
N LEU A 39 -6.04 -29.06 37.03
CA LEU A 39 -5.20 -28.07 36.34
C LEU A 39 -4.82 -26.91 37.26
N ILE A 40 -5.79 -26.35 38.00
CA ILE A 40 -5.53 -25.27 38.96
C ILE A 40 -4.55 -25.71 40.04
N SER A 41 -4.76 -26.88 40.64
CA SER A 41 -3.87 -27.42 41.67
C SER A 41 -2.44 -27.63 41.13
N LYS A 42 -2.30 -28.14 39.90
CA LYS A 42 -1.01 -28.28 39.22
C LYS A 42 -0.33 -26.93 39.01
N LYS A 43 -1.07 -25.91 38.57
CA LYS A 43 -0.54 -24.56 38.32
C LYS A 43 -0.09 -23.87 39.60
N VAL A 44 -0.86 -23.97 40.68
CA VAL A 44 -0.45 -23.47 42.00
C VAL A 44 0.83 -24.17 42.47
N LYS A 45 0.91 -25.49 42.34
CA LYS A 45 2.12 -26.23 42.71
C LYS A 45 3.33 -25.80 41.89
N GLN A 46 3.17 -25.57 40.58
CA GLN A 46 4.27 -25.12 39.71
C GLN A 46 4.86 -23.77 40.15
N ILE A 47 4.02 -22.81 40.56
CA ILE A 47 4.50 -21.51 41.04
C ILE A 47 5.12 -21.62 42.44
N GLU A 48 4.57 -22.46 43.33
CA GLU A 48 5.17 -22.76 44.64
C GLU A 48 6.56 -23.43 44.50
N ASP A 49 6.68 -24.41 43.59
CA ASP A 49 7.92 -25.12 43.29
C ASP A 49 8.98 -24.18 42.70
N TYR A 50 8.59 -23.25 41.79
CA TYR A 50 9.50 -22.26 41.20
C TYR A 50 10.10 -21.33 42.25
N PHE A 51 9.25 -20.71 43.08
CA PHE A 51 9.72 -19.80 44.15
C PHE A 51 10.31 -20.55 45.36
N GLY A 52 10.16 -21.87 45.43
CA GLY A 52 10.62 -22.69 46.55
C GLY A 52 9.89 -22.38 47.87
N VAL A 53 8.64 -21.90 47.80
CA VAL A 53 7.86 -21.49 48.98
C VAL A 53 6.40 -21.88 48.83
N ILE A 54 5.75 -22.14 49.96
CA ILE A 54 4.30 -22.35 50.02
C ILE A 54 3.60 -20.99 49.98
N LEU A 55 2.67 -20.82 49.04
CA LEU A 55 1.98 -19.56 48.77
C LEU A 55 0.55 -19.57 49.32
N LEU A 56 -0.04 -20.74 49.55
CA LEU A 56 -1.38 -20.89 50.14
C LEU A 56 -1.37 -21.66 51.46
N ASN A 57 -2.14 -21.18 52.43
CA ASN A 57 -2.51 -21.92 53.61
C ASN A 57 -3.80 -22.71 53.33
N ARG A 58 -3.78 -24.02 53.60
CA ARG A 58 -4.86 -24.95 53.25
C ARG A 58 -5.47 -25.50 54.54
N SER A 59 -6.36 -24.73 55.17
CA SER A 59 -7.10 -25.18 56.36
C SER A 59 -8.46 -25.77 55.96
N PRO A 60 -9.02 -26.73 56.73
CA PRO A 60 -10.35 -27.27 56.46
C PRO A 60 -11.39 -26.15 56.45
N GLY A 61 -12.00 -25.88 55.29
CA GLY A 61 -13.06 -24.88 55.12
C GLY A 61 -12.62 -23.49 54.62
N SER A 62 -11.32 -23.18 54.54
CA SER A 62 -10.85 -21.91 54.00
C SER A 62 -9.41 -21.99 53.49
N ILE A 63 -9.21 -21.62 52.22
CA ILE A 63 -7.89 -21.47 51.60
C ILE A 63 -7.57 -19.99 51.49
N CYS A 64 -6.38 -19.57 51.92
CA CYS A 64 -5.95 -18.17 51.84
C CYS A 64 -4.45 -18.05 51.56
N LEU A 65 -4.00 -16.90 51.09
CA LEU A 65 -2.57 -16.63 50.86
C LEU A 65 -1.77 -16.62 52.16
N THR A 66 -0.57 -17.20 52.11
CA THR A 66 0.47 -16.98 53.13
C THR A 66 1.01 -15.55 53.02
N ASN A 67 1.81 -15.08 54.00
CA ASN A 67 2.49 -13.78 53.90
C ASN A 67 3.36 -13.66 52.63
N LYS A 68 3.95 -14.79 52.19
CA LYS A 68 4.72 -14.87 50.94
C LYS A 68 3.80 -14.78 49.71
N GLY A 69 2.66 -15.47 49.74
CA GLY A 69 1.61 -15.37 48.71
C GLY A 69 1.06 -13.96 48.55
N LYS A 70 0.76 -13.27 49.67
CA LYS A 70 0.30 -11.86 49.66
C LYS A 70 1.34 -10.93 49.04
N LYS A 71 2.62 -11.09 49.42
CA LYS A 71 3.71 -10.32 48.84
C LYS A 71 3.83 -10.54 47.33
N LEU A 72 3.78 -11.80 46.89
CA LEU A 72 3.83 -12.14 45.46
C LEU A 72 2.68 -11.46 44.70
N ILE A 73 1.43 -11.67 45.12
CA ILE A 73 0.25 -11.07 44.48
C ILE A 73 0.36 -9.54 44.43
N SER A 74 0.73 -8.88 45.53
CA SER A 74 0.86 -7.40 45.56
C SER A 74 1.87 -6.84 44.56
N GLN A 75 2.90 -7.62 44.20
CA GLN A 75 3.94 -7.18 43.26
C GLN A 75 3.65 -7.60 41.82
N THR A 76 2.88 -8.66 41.61
CA THR A 76 2.65 -9.23 40.27
C THR A 76 1.28 -8.93 39.68
N PHE A 77 0.28 -8.65 40.51
CA PHE A 77 -1.10 -8.46 40.02
C PHE A 77 -1.25 -7.17 39.21
N ASN A 78 -0.51 -6.11 39.55
CA ASN A 78 -0.47 -4.88 38.75
C ASN A 78 -0.02 -5.14 37.30
N VAL A 79 0.84 -6.14 37.07
CA VAL A 79 1.27 -6.54 35.71
C VAL A 79 0.11 -7.19 34.97
N VAL A 80 -0.71 -8.00 35.66
CA VAL A 80 -1.91 -8.60 35.08
C VAL A 80 -2.93 -7.52 34.70
N GLU A 81 -3.21 -6.60 35.62
CA GLU A 81 -4.12 -5.47 35.37
C GLU A 81 -3.61 -4.57 34.26
N THR A 82 -2.30 -4.29 34.19
CA THR A 82 -1.73 -3.48 33.10
C THR A 82 -1.99 -4.14 31.75
N VAL A 83 -1.81 -5.46 31.64
CA VAL A 83 -2.04 -6.18 30.38
C VAL A 83 -3.53 -6.24 30.01
N GLU A 84 -4.42 -6.40 30.98
CA GLU A 84 -5.88 -6.37 30.76
C GLU A 84 -6.36 -4.97 30.36
N ASN A 85 -5.90 -3.92 31.05
CA ASN A 85 -6.19 -2.54 30.71
C ASN A 85 -5.68 -2.18 29.32
N LEU A 86 -4.47 -2.61 28.94
CA LEU A 86 -3.94 -2.41 27.58
C LEU A 86 -4.79 -3.14 26.53
N GLN A 87 -5.31 -4.33 26.85
CA GLN A 87 -6.21 -5.04 25.95
C GLN A 87 -7.54 -4.28 25.77
N GLU A 88 -8.12 -3.76 26.86
CA GLU A 88 -9.34 -2.94 26.83
C GLU A 88 -9.09 -1.61 26.09
N GLU A 89 -7.95 -0.96 26.35
CA GLU A 89 -7.51 0.26 25.67
C GLU A 89 -7.33 0.01 24.18
N PHE A 90 -6.63 -1.04 23.77
CA PHE A 90 -6.49 -1.38 22.35
C PHE A 90 -7.84 -1.69 21.70
N GLN A 91 -8.73 -2.40 22.39
CA GLN A 91 -10.09 -2.66 21.88
C GLN A 91 -10.92 -1.38 21.73
N ALA A 92 -10.71 -0.37 22.59
CA ALA A 92 -11.36 0.93 22.50
C ALA A 92 -10.70 1.87 21.47
N THR A 93 -9.38 1.79 21.27
CA THR A 93 -8.59 2.66 20.37
C THR A 93 -8.61 2.20 18.91
N PHE A 94 -9.12 0.99 18.61
CA PHE A 94 -9.38 0.58 17.21
C PHE A 94 -10.40 1.47 16.47
N SER A 95 -11.09 2.38 17.18
CA SER A 95 -11.80 3.51 16.57
C SER A 95 -10.95 4.78 16.56
N ALA A 96 -10.35 5.07 15.40
CA ALA A 96 -10.19 6.41 14.82
C ALA A 96 -9.31 7.49 15.51
N GLU A 97 -8.51 7.20 16.54
CA GLU A 97 -7.49 8.16 17.02
C GLU A 97 -6.09 7.59 16.76
N GLY A 98 -5.41 8.08 15.71
CA GLY A 98 -4.03 7.71 15.46
C GLY A 98 -3.09 8.44 16.40
N GLU A 99 -2.16 7.73 17.05
CA GLU A 99 -1.11 8.36 17.85
C GLU A 99 -0.32 9.40 17.01
N ASP A 100 0.08 10.50 17.65
CA ASP A 100 0.85 11.57 17.00
C ASP A 100 2.18 11.03 16.46
N LEU A 101 2.47 11.29 15.18
CA LEU A 101 3.70 10.84 14.54
C LEU A 101 4.84 11.82 14.85
N ILE A 102 5.92 11.34 15.46
CA ILE A 102 7.09 12.18 15.79
C ILE A 102 8.11 12.16 14.67
N LEU A 103 8.21 13.27 13.94
CA LEU A 103 9.12 13.47 12.82
C LEU A 103 10.26 14.42 13.19
N GLY A 104 11.48 13.88 13.20
CA GLY A 104 12.70 14.67 13.19
C GLY A 104 13.03 15.14 11.77
N ALA A 105 13.46 16.39 11.60
CA ALA A 105 14.04 16.84 10.33
C ALA A 105 15.11 17.91 10.55
N THR A 106 16.09 17.98 9.66
CA THR A 106 17.04 19.12 9.63
C THR A 106 16.28 20.42 9.36
N SER A 107 16.81 21.55 9.83
CA SER A 107 16.10 22.84 9.78
C SER A 107 15.67 23.23 8.37
N LEU A 108 16.52 23.04 7.34
CA LEU A 108 16.16 23.40 5.96
C LEU A 108 15.04 22.52 5.42
N ILE A 109 15.13 21.21 5.66
CA ILE A 109 14.09 20.26 5.27
C ILE A 109 12.79 20.61 5.99
N LEU A 110 12.84 20.90 7.29
CA LEU A 110 11.66 21.16 8.09
C LEU A 110 10.93 22.45 7.69
N GLU A 111 11.68 23.54 7.53
CA GLU A 111 11.13 24.88 7.31
C GLU A 111 10.66 25.12 5.87
N VAL A 112 11.36 24.53 4.90
CA VAL A 112 11.15 24.82 3.47
C VAL A 112 10.59 23.60 2.74
N TRP A 113 11.29 22.47 2.76
CA TRP A 113 10.92 21.31 1.96
C TRP A 113 9.64 20.65 2.47
N LEU A 114 9.65 20.18 3.73
CA LEU A 114 8.53 19.47 4.37
C LEU A 114 7.27 20.32 4.40
N LYS A 115 7.40 21.64 4.62
CA LYS A 115 6.28 22.58 4.61
C LYS A 115 5.42 22.45 3.35
N GLN A 116 6.04 22.16 2.20
CA GLN A 116 5.34 21.96 0.92
C GLN A 116 4.53 20.65 0.87
N TYR A 117 4.81 19.72 1.78
CA TYR A 117 4.19 18.40 1.85
C TYR A 117 3.29 18.19 3.08
N LEU A 118 3.38 19.05 4.11
CA LEU A 118 2.57 18.92 5.34
C LEU A 118 1.07 18.85 5.06
N GLN A 119 0.58 19.62 4.08
CA GLN A 119 -0.83 19.58 3.73
C GLN A 119 -1.25 18.23 3.14
N ARG A 120 -0.37 17.58 2.38
CA ARG A 120 -0.62 16.22 1.86
C ARG A 120 -0.70 15.22 2.98
N PHE A 121 0.25 15.33 3.91
CA PHE A 121 0.26 14.47 5.08
C PHE A 121 -1.06 14.57 5.83
N GLN A 122 -1.53 15.78 6.16
CA GLN A 122 -2.79 15.96 6.88
C GLN A 122 -4.00 15.45 6.08
N LEU A 123 -4.01 15.61 4.75
CA LEU A 123 -5.08 15.11 3.90
C LEU A 123 -5.08 13.57 3.80
N CYS A 124 -3.91 12.93 3.87
CA CYS A 124 -3.75 11.47 3.82
C CYS A 124 -3.84 10.79 5.19
N PHE A 125 -3.66 11.54 6.28
CA PHE A 125 -3.70 11.05 7.66
C PHE A 125 -4.38 12.10 8.57
N PRO A 126 -5.70 12.32 8.41
CA PRO A 126 -6.42 13.38 9.13
C PRO A 126 -6.39 13.21 10.65
N ASP A 127 -6.36 11.95 11.11
CA ASP A 127 -6.42 11.58 12.53
C ASP A 127 -5.04 11.45 13.18
N ARG A 128 -3.96 11.89 12.50
CA ARG A 128 -2.59 11.89 13.04
C ARG A 128 -2.03 13.29 12.99
N ASN A 129 -1.60 13.84 14.12
CA ASN A 129 -0.80 15.07 14.10
C ASN A 129 0.67 14.75 13.86
N LEU A 130 1.36 15.65 13.17
CA LEU A 130 2.81 15.57 13.01
C LEU A 130 3.50 16.38 14.10
N LYS A 131 4.06 15.71 15.11
CA LYS A 131 4.95 16.33 16.09
C LYS A 131 6.33 16.49 15.45
N LYS A 132 6.68 17.73 15.13
CA LYS A 132 7.91 18.08 14.43
C LYS A 132 9.03 18.43 15.41
N ILE A 133 10.18 17.78 15.26
CA ILE A 133 11.39 18.09 16.04
C ILE A 133 12.46 18.61 15.08
N ALA A 134 12.87 19.87 15.26
CA ALA A 134 13.96 20.46 14.50
C ALA A 134 15.30 19.88 14.99
N VAL A 135 16.05 19.26 14.08
CA VAL A 135 17.37 18.69 14.35
C VAL A 135 18.42 19.74 13.99
N LYS A 136 19.03 20.33 15.02
CA LYS A 136 19.96 21.47 14.89
C LYS A 136 21.41 21.10 14.57
N ASP A 137 21.81 19.84 14.77
CA ASP A 137 23.16 19.37 14.43
C ASP A 137 23.04 18.13 13.54
N SER A 138 23.67 18.15 12.37
CA SER A 138 23.83 16.96 11.53
C SER A 138 24.66 15.86 12.21
N ARG A 139 25.27 16.14 13.38
CA ARG A 139 25.99 15.19 14.23
C ARG A 139 25.17 14.67 15.42
N PHE A 140 23.87 15.01 15.56
CA PHE A 140 22.99 14.58 16.67
C PHE A 140 22.78 13.05 16.81
N PHE A 141 23.44 12.22 16.00
CA PHE A 141 23.21 10.77 15.89
C PHE A 141 23.86 9.91 17.00
N SER A 142 24.01 10.47 18.21
CA SER A 142 24.27 9.67 19.41
C SER A 142 22.99 8.95 19.85
N ASN A 143 23.10 7.70 20.30
CA ASN A 143 22.01 6.72 20.45
C ASN A 143 20.83 7.15 21.36
N SER A 144 20.94 8.24 22.13
CA SER A 144 19.89 8.66 23.08
C SER A 144 18.69 9.34 22.41
N HIS A 145 18.91 10.21 21.42
CA HIS A 145 17.83 11.05 20.85
C HIS A 145 17.04 10.39 19.72
N LEU A 146 17.60 9.35 19.08
CA LEU A 146 16.90 8.55 18.06
C LEU A 146 15.71 7.77 18.65
N ARG A 147 15.65 7.58 19.97
CA ARG A 147 14.54 6.88 20.64
C ARG A 147 13.27 7.72 20.76
N GLU A 148 13.38 9.04 20.63
CA GLU A 148 12.27 10.00 20.74
C GLU A 148 11.58 10.25 19.40
N MET A 149 12.21 9.86 18.28
CA MET A 149 11.69 10.07 16.92
C MET A 149 11.27 8.76 16.29
N GLU A 150 10.13 8.77 15.63
CA GLU A 150 9.62 7.63 14.86
C GLU A 150 10.12 7.66 13.42
N LEU A 151 10.28 8.86 12.87
CA LEU A 151 10.79 9.11 11.53
C LEU A 151 11.80 10.25 11.56
N LEU A 152 12.79 10.19 10.67
CA LEU A 152 13.82 11.21 10.55
C LEU A 152 14.07 11.55 9.07
N LEU A 153 13.98 12.83 8.72
CA LEU A 153 14.38 13.35 7.41
C LEU A 153 15.73 14.08 7.52
N ASN A 154 16.70 13.68 6.70
CA ASN A 154 18.01 14.32 6.68
C ASN A 154 18.68 14.24 5.30
N THR A 155 19.92 14.72 5.24
CA THR A 155 20.71 14.80 4.01
C THR A 155 21.76 13.71 3.86
N CYS A 156 21.89 12.82 4.85
CA CYS A 156 22.92 11.79 4.90
C CYS A 156 22.41 10.41 4.50
N SER A 157 23.04 9.84 3.47
CA SER A 157 23.06 8.41 3.21
C SER A 157 24.07 7.73 4.14
N GLY A 158 23.61 7.18 5.26
CA GLY A 158 24.39 6.27 6.12
C GLY A 158 24.40 6.67 7.61
N TYR A 159 24.67 5.78 8.57
CA TYR A 159 24.94 4.34 8.51
C TYR A 159 24.81 3.79 9.94
N LYS A 160 23.80 2.96 10.20
CA LYS A 160 23.78 1.94 11.27
C LYS A 160 23.05 0.75 10.66
N GLU A 161 23.59 -0.46 10.80
CA GLU A 161 23.01 -1.71 10.24
C GLU A 161 21.57 -1.97 10.73
N GLU A 162 21.11 -1.22 11.74
CA GLU A 162 19.83 -1.37 12.41
C GLU A 162 18.72 -0.43 11.88
N HIS A 163 19.01 0.53 10.98
CA HIS A 163 18.01 1.50 10.49
C HIS A 163 17.59 1.23 9.04
N HIS A 164 16.30 1.41 8.72
CA HIS A 164 15.85 1.51 7.33
C HIS A 164 16.10 2.93 6.80
N CYS A 165 16.87 3.07 5.73
CA CYS A 165 17.13 4.36 5.08
C CYS A 165 16.70 4.30 3.62
N THR A 166 15.80 5.19 3.22
CA THR A 166 15.32 5.33 1.83
C THR A 166 15.51 6.75 1.33
N ARG A 167 16.11 6.91 0.15
CA ARG A 167 16.22 8.21 -0.53
C ARG A 167 14.84 8.65 -1.01
N LEU A 168 14.36 9.81 -0.55
CA LEU A 168 13.07 10.36 -0.95
C LEU A 168 13.16 11.12 -2.26
N LYS A 169 14.06 12.10 -2.33
CA LYS A 169 14.22 12.99 -3.47
C LYS A 169 15.65 13.49 -3.56
N THR A 170 15.98 13.97 -4.75
CA THR A 170 17.25 14.60 -5.07
C THR A 170 16.98 15.95 -5.68
N HIS A 171 17.69 16.95 -5.21
CA HIS A 171 17.54 18.32 -5.64
C HIS A 171 18.88 18.84 -6.17
N LYS A 172 18.81 19.62 -7.24
CA LYS A 172 20.00 20.32 -7.74
C LYS A 172 20.37 21.42 -6.75
N MET A 173 21.66 21.68 -6.61
CA MET A 173 22.12 22.87 -5.92
C MET A 173 22.11 24.06 -6.88
N LEU A 174 21.60 25.19 -6.42
CA LEU A 174 21.60 26.45 -7.15
C LEU A 174 22.45 27.48 -6.41
N LEU A 175 23.13 28.33 -7.17
CA LEU A 175 23.81 29.50 -6.65
C LEU A 175 22.85 30.70 -6.68
N PHE A 176 22.61 31.28 -5.50
CA PHE A 176 21.78 32.47 -5.31
C PHE A 176 22.68 33.69 -5.13
N VAL A 177 22.48 34.69 -5.98
CA VAL A 177 23.30 35.91 -6.03
C VAL A 177 22.44 37.12 -5.63
N PHE A 178 22.72 37.70 -4.45
CA PHE A 178 22.01 38.87 -3.95
C PHE A 178 22.81 40.14 -4.30
N GLY A 179 22.24 41.04 -5.10
CA GLY A 179 22.87 42.30 -5.51
C GLY A 179 23.38 42.34 -6.96
N ALA A 180 23.82 43.52 -7.40
CA ALA A 180 24.24 43.77 -8.79
C ALA A 180 25.71 43.35 -9.04
N ASN A 181 25.83 42.16 -9.62
CA ASN A 181 26.75 41.80 -10.70
C ASN A 181 28.28 41.86 -10.50
N LYS A 182 28.88 40.71 -10.15
CA LYS A 182 30.27 40.36 -10.53
C LYS A 182 30.42 38.98 -11.21
N TYR A 183 29.32 38.22 -11.31
CA TYR A 183 29.30 36.84 -11.80
C TYR A 183 28.36 36.62 -13.01
N LEU A 184 27.72 37.68 -13.55
CA LEU A 184 26.77 37.57 -14.68
C LEU A 184 27.46 37.63 -16.06
N ASN A 185 28.63 37.01 -16.23
CA ASN A 185 29.17 36.81 -17.58
C ASN A 185 28.46 35.61 -18.23
N GLU A 186 27.39 35.89 -18.98
CA GLU A 186 26.70 35.12 -20.05
C GLU A 186 26.43 33.61 -19.88
N HIS A 187 26.84 32.95 -18.80
CA HIS A 187 26.72 31.51 -18.63
C HIS A 187 25.61 31.16 -17.65
N SER A 188 24.72 30.24 -18.07
CA SER A 188 23.68 29.63 -17.23
C SER A 188 24.22 28.59 -16.24
N LEU A 189 25.51 28.25 -16.34
CA LEU A 189 26.23 27.24 -15.58
C LEU A 189 27.52 27.83 -14.99
N VAL A 190 27.81 27.51 -13.72
CA VAL A 190 28.97 28.01 -12.97
C VAL A 190 29.63 26.84 -12.21
N ASN A 191 30.95 26.88 -12.04
CA ASN A 191 31.68 25.97 -11.15
C ASN A 191 32.00 26.66 -9.81
N ILE A 192 32.15 25.90 -8.73
CA ILE A 192 32.48 26.44 -7.41
C ILE A 192 33.82 27.19 -7.41
N ASN A 193 34.75 26.78 -8.27
CA ASN A 193 36.05 27.43 -8.44
C ASN A 193 35.96 28.80 -9.12
N ASP A 194 34.86 29.10 -9.81
CA ASP A 194 34.63 30.39 -10.48
C ASP A 194 34.06 31.43 -9.49
N ILE A 195 33.86 31.04 -8.23
CA ILE A 195 33.21 31.83 -7.19
C ILE A 195 34.25 32.37 -6.20
N ASN A 196 34.14 33.64 -5.81
CA ASN A 196 34.90 34.16 -4.66
C ASN A 196 34.33 33.62 -3.35
N LEU A 197 35.03 32.67 -2.72
CA LEU A 197 34.59 32.05 -1.48
C LEU A 197 34.44 33.03 -0.30
N ALA A 198 35.11 34.20 -0.35
CA ALA A 198 34.92 35.26 0.65
C ALA A 198 33.54 35.95 0.56
N ASP A 199 32.84 35.76 -0.56
CA ASP A 199 31.47 36.22 -0.74
C ASP A 199 30.43 35.13 -0.43
N LEU A 200 30.86 33.89 -0.26
CA LEU A 200 30.00 32.74 -0.01
C LEU A 200 29.59 32.66 1.47
N VAL A 201 28.29 32.51 1.69
CA VAL A 201 27.71 32.25 3.00
C VAL A 201 26.89 30.97 2.89
N LEU A 202 27.15 29.99 3.75
CA LEU A 202 26.49 28.69 3.71
C LEU A 202 25.65 28.45 4.96
N LEU A 203 24.55 27.74 4.76
CA LEU A 203 23.87 27.05 5.85
C LEU A 203 24.74 25.86 6.30
N ASP A 204 24.89 25.63 7.60
CA ASP A 204 25.71 24.53 8.14
C ASP A 204 25.37 23.18 7.49
N GLU A 205 24.09 22.85 7.40
CA GLU A 205 23.63 21.64 6.72
C GLU A 205 24.12 21.52 5.27
N VAL A 206 24.10 22.61 4.50
CA VAL A 206 24.61 22.63 3.12
C VAL A 206 26.14 22.55 3.09
N TYR A 207 26.82 23.24 4.01
CA TYR A 207 28.27 23.13 4.16
C TYR A 207 28.70 21.69 4.42
N GLN A 208 28.00 20.96 5.30
CA GLN A 208 28.29 19.56 5.58
C GLN A 208 28.06 18.67 4.34
N GLU A 209 26.97 18.88 3.60
CA GLU A 209 26.70 18.15 2.36
C GLU A 209 27.77 18.35 1.28
N LEU A 210 28.19 19.60 1.06
CA LEU A 210 29.26 19.92 0.14
C LEU A 210 30.59 19.33 0.62
N SER A 211 30.85 19.36 1.93
CA SER A 211 32.07 18.85 2.56
C SER A 211 32.20 17.32 2.57
N LYS A 212 31.15 16.57 2.19
CA LYS A 212 31.27 15.13 1.92
C LYS A 212 32.21 14.85 0.75
N ASN A 213 32.30 15.78 -0.20
CA ASN A 213 33.33 15.73 -1.21
C ASN A 213 34.66 16.22 -0.59
N VAL A 214 35.63 15.31 -0.47
CA VAL A 214 36.95 15.59 0.14
C VAL A 214 37.66 16.77 -0.54
N PHE A 215 37.46 16.96 -1.84
CA PHE A 215 38.05 18.06 -2.59
C PHE A 215 37.44 19.41 -2.19
N LEU A 216 36.10 19.48 -2.13
CA LEU A 216 35.37 20.68 -1.73
C LEU A 216 35.61 21.04 -0.26
N ARG A 217 35.75 20.04 0.62
CA ARG A 217 35.98 20.25 2.05
C ARG A 217 37.20 21.15 2.34
N ASN A 218 38.29 20.94 1.60
CA ASN A 218 39.50 21.75 1.76
C ASN A 218 39.31 23.17 1.21
N GLN A 219 38.56 23.31 0.11
CA GLN A 219 38.29 24.60 -0.52
C GLN A 219 37.36 25.47 0.33
N LEU A 220 36.33 24.88 0.94
CA LEU A 220 35.35 25.59 1.77
C LEU A 220 35.89 26.01 3.15
N SER A 221 37.16 25.76 3.45
CA SER A 221 37.79 26.17 4.70
C SER A 221 37.78 27.71 4.83
N GLY A 222 37.12 28.24 5.87
CA GLY A 222 37.01 29.68 6.13
C GLY A 222 35.79 30.36 5.52
N VAL A 223 34.91 29.63 4.82
CA VAL A 223 33.60 30.14 4.38
C VAL A 223 32.74 30.49 5.60
N HIS A 224 31.96 31.56 5.49
CA HIS A 224 31.07 31.98 6.57
C HIS A 224 29.88 31.02 6.66
N VAL A 225 29.74 30.32 7.81
CA VAL A 225 28.68 29.33 8.03
C VAL A 225 27.70 29.83 9.10
N LEU A 226 26.41 29.72 8.81
CA LEU A 226 25.32 30.08 9.71
C LEU A 226 24.41 28.86 9.92
N ASN A 227 23.71 28.80 11.06
CA ASN A 227 22.92 27.63 11.47
C ASN A 227 21.42 27.73 11.12
N SER A 228 21.00 28.82 10.48
CA SER A 228 19.59 29.14 10.24
C SER A 228 19.41 29.59 8.80
N TYR A 229 18.42 28.99 8.13
CA TYR A 229 18.06 29.34 6.75
C TYR A 229 17.74 30.83 6.62
N LYS A 230 16.96 31.38 7.56
CA LYS A 230 16.61 32.81 7.58
C LYS A 230 17.81 33.71 7.80
N ASP A 231 18.76 33.29 8.63
CA ASP A 231 19.96 34.09 8.90
C ASP A 231 20.88 34.15 7.68
N VAL A 232 21.01 33.03 6.95
CA VAL A 232 21.71 32.99 5.65
C VAL A 232 21.08 33.96 4.66
N LEU A 233 19.76 33.91 4.47
CA LEU A 233 19.08 34.82 3.52
C LEU A 233 19.19 36.29 3.93
N ASN A 234 18.96 36.60 5.20
CA ASN A 234 19.05 37.97 5.72
C ASN A 234 20.46 38.53 5.59
N TYR A 235 21.47 37.74 5.96
CA TYR A 235 22.87 38.15 5.85
C TYR A 235 23.27 38.29 4.39
N ALA A 236 22.89 37.34 3.53
CA ALA A 236 23.25 37.36 2.13
C ALA A 236 22.64 38.56 1.40
N SER A 237 21.36 38.83 1.63
CA SER A 237 20.64 39.97 1.08
C SER A 237 21.22 41.31 1.56
N LYS A 238 21.39 41.50 2.87
CA LYS A 238 21.89 42.77 3.45
C LYS A 238 23.31 43.12 3.01
N ASN A 239 24.16 42.12 2.84
CA ASN A 239 25.57 42.32 2.53
C ASN A 239 25.92 42.09 1.05
N GLN A 240 24.91 41.90 0.18
CA GLN A 240 25.09 41.59 -1.25
C GLN A 240 26.04 40.41 -1.51
N LYS A 241 25.82 39.33 -0.75
CA LYS A 241 26.62 38.10 -0.79
C LYS A 241 25.92 37.02 -1.61
N ILE A 242 26.57 35.87 -1.72
CA ILE A 242 26.04 34.70 -2.44
C ILE A 242 25.85 33.52 -1.49
N THR A 243 24.92 32.62 -1.83
CA THR A 243 24.72 31.37 -1.09
C THR A 243 24.40 30.23 -2.05
N ILE A 244 24.68 29.00 -1.64
CA ILE A 244 24.29 27.78 -2.36
C ILE A 244 23.17 27.13 -1.57
N LEU A 245 22.03 26.88 -2.23
CA LEU A 245 20.87 26.23 -1.63
C LEU A 245 20.22 25.29 -2.66
N PRO A 246 19.48 24.26 -2.21
CA PRO A 246 18.74 23.37 -3.12
C PRO A 246 17.67 24.11 -3.93
N ASP A 247 17.34 23.58 -5.11
CA ASP A 247 16.37 24.15 -6.05
C ASP A 247 14.96 24.37 -5.46
N PHE A 248 14.54 23.57 -4.48
CA PHE A 248 13.24 23.73 -3.81
C PHE A 248 13.09 25.04 -3.02
N CYS A 249 14.20 25.73 -2.72
CA CYS A 249 14.20 27.04 -2.08
C CYS A 249 13.89 28.18 -3.05
N GLN A 250 14.06 27.95 -4.37
CA GLN A 250 14.09 29.01 -5.38
C GLN A 250 12.82 29.87 -5.40
N ALA A 251 11.65 29.22 -5.42
CA ALA A 251 10.37 29.92 -5.51
C ALA A 251 10.12 30.85 -4.32
N GLU A 252 10.52 30.45 -3.12
CA GLU A 252 10.37 31.27 -1.91
C GLU A 252 11.33 32.46 -1.91
N ILE A 253 12.59 32.24 -2.30
CA ILE A 253 13.62 33.30 -2.28
C ILE A 253 13.32 34.36 -3.35
N ILE A 254 12.99 33.96 -4.58
CA ILE A 254 12.67 34.90 -5.66
C ILE A 254 11.42 35.74 -5.33
N ALA A 255 10.47 35.18 -4.58
CA ALA A 255 9.27 35.91 -4.16
C ALA A 255 9.56 36.99 -3.09
N GLN A 256 10.64 36.85 -2.32
CA GLN A 256 10.95 37.72 -1.17
C GLN A 256 12.14 38.65 -1.40
N TYR A 257 13.07 38.28 -2.28
CA TYR A 257 14.34 38.96 -2.46
C TYR A 257 14.63 39.22 -3.94
N GLN A 258 15.30 40.34 -4.20
CA GLN A 258 15.90 40.59 -5.51
C GLN A 258 17.17 39.73 -5.65
N VAL A 259 17.03 38.57 -6.27
CA VAL A 259 18.07 37.56 -6.39
C VAL A 259 18.16 37.03 -7.82
N PHE A 260 19.37 36.69 -8.26
CA PHE A 260 19.58 35.93 -9.49
C PHE A 260 20.02 34.50 -9.16
N THR A 261 19.59 33.52 -9.96
CA THR A 261 19.87 32.10 -9.72
C THR A 261 20.63 31.47 -10.88
N LEU A 262 21.74 30.81 -10.57
CA LEU A 262 22.59 30.07 -11.50
C LEU A 262 22.66 28.59 -11.12
N THR A 263 22.82 27.72 -12.12
CA THR A 263 23.05 26.29 -11.85
C THR A 263 24.53 26.06 -11.57
N ILE A 264 24.85 25.42 -10.45
CA ILE A 264 26.22 25.00 -10.10
C ILE A 264 26.40 23.52 -10.42
N GLN A 265 27.43 23.16 -11.20
CA GLN A 265 27.52 21.83 -11.83
C GLN A 265 28.56 20.88 -11.21
N ASP A 266 29.52 21.40 -10.45
CA ASP A 266 30.65 20.66 -9.87
C ASP A 266 30.50 20.40 -8.36
N VAL A 267 29.25 20.42 -7.88
CA VAL A 267 28.89 20.12 -6.49
C VAL A 267 27.97 18.92 -6.40
N ASN A 268 27.96 18.26 -5.23
CA ASN A 268 27.05 17.16 -4.97
C ASN A 268 25.59 17.63 -5.01
N GLU A 269 24.69 16.78 -5.48
CA GLU A 269 23.25 17.01 -5.37
C GLU A 269 22.79 16.92 -3.90
N TYR A 270 21.72 17.64 -3.57
CA TYR A 270 21.11 17.59 -2.25
C TYR A 270 20.13 16.43 -2.17
N GLY A 271 20.53 15.35 -1.50
CA GLY A 271 19.67 14.19 -1.25
C GLY A 271 18.83 14.39 0.02
N ILE A 272 17.55 14.03 -0.03
CA ILE A 272 16.68 13.96 1.15
C ILE A 272 16.40 12.49 1.41
N TYR A 273 16.70 12.03 2.63
CA TYR A 273 16.58 10.64 3.05
C TYR A 273 15.61 10.53 4.21
N LEU A 274 14.76 9.51 4.17
CA LEU A 274 13.97 9.07 5.30
C LEU A 274 14.68 7.93 6.03
N HIS A 275 14.87 8.11 7.32
CA HIS A 275 15.35 7.10 8.25
C HIS A 275 14.20 6.64 9.15
N VAL A 276 14.06 5.33 9.30
CA VAL A 276 13.10 4.68 10.23
C VAL A 276 13.92 3.93 11.29
N PRO A 277 14.03 4.48 12.52
CA PRO A 277 14.87 3.89 13.58
C PRO A 277 14.32 2.59 14.19
N ARG A 278 13.00 2.33 14.11
CA ARG A 278 12.35 1.11 14.65
C ARG A 278 11.68 0.31 13.52
N PHE A 279 12.24 -0.86 13.21
CA PHE A 279 12.06 -1.53 11.92
C PHE A 279 10.74 -2.32 11.71
N SER A 280 9.87 -2.53 12.70
CA SER A 280 8.75 -3.48 12.54
C SER A 280 7.35 -2.88 12.34
N GLU A 281 6.99 -1.80 13.03
CA GLU A 281 5.58 -1.34 13.08
C GLU A 281 5.32 -0.07 12.24
N LEU A 282 6.33 0.78 12.09
CA LEU A 282 6.19 2.06 11.39
C LEU A 282 6.51 1.99 9.90
N LEU A 283 7.02 0.87 9.38
CA LEU A 283 7.51 0.78 7.99
C LEU A 283 6.42 1.11 6.97
N ILE A 284 5.17 0.73 7.25
CA ILE A 284 4.04 0.91 6.34
C ILE A 284 3.53 2.36 6.37
N SER A 285 3.47 2.98 7.56
CA SER A 285 3.17 4.40 7.72
C SER A 285 4.28 5.27 7.13
N ALA A 286 5.54 4.88 7.33
CA ALA A 286 6.72 5.50 6.73
C ALA A 286 6.71 5.37 5.20
N GLU A 287 6.38 4.21 4.65
CA GLU A 287 6.28 3.98 3.21
C GLU A 287 5.13 4.78 2.57
N GLY A 288 3.98 4.86 3.24
CA GLY A 288 2.90 5.77 2.83
C GLY A 288 3.33 7.24 2.84
N LEU A 289 4.09 7.65 3.84
CA LEU A 289 4.67 8.99 3.94
C LEU A 289 5.65 9.26 2.80
N VAL A 290 6.59 8.33 2.55
CA VAL A 290 7.55 8.35 1.43
C VAL A 290 6.84 8.57 0.10
N ARG A 291 5.79 7.79 -0.17
CA ARG A 291 5.00 7.87 -1.41
C ARG A 291 4.31 9.23 -1.55
N SER A 292 3.72 9.75 -0.47
CA SER A 292 3.03 11.04 -0.47
C SER A 292 3.94 12.25 -0.73
N PHE A 293 5.22 12.16 -0.33
CA PHE A 293 6.23 13.23 -0.46
C PHE A 293 6.94 13.24 -1.82
N ARG A 294 6.84 12.16 -2.61
CA ARG A 294 7.53 12.04 -3.90
C ARG A 294 6.83 12.75 -5.07
N LEU A 295 5.58 13.21 -4.89
CA LEU A 295 4.81 13.89 -5.95
C LEU A 295 5.17 15.39 -6.07
N ASP A 296 5.06 15.98 -7.27
CA ASP A 296 5.37 17.40 -7.48
C ASP A 296 4.24 18.34 -7.05
N ARG A 297 4.62 19.56 -6.64
CA ARG A 297 3.81 20.60 -5.97
C ARG A 297 2.56 21.03 -6.73
N ASP A 298 2.63 21.09 -8.06
CA ASP A 298 1.57 21.66 -8.92
C ASP A 298 0.21 20.95 -8.80
N ASN A 299 0.18 19.70 -8.33
CA ASN A 299 -1.06 18.94 -8.22
C ASN A 299 -1.97 19.40 -7.05
N LEU A 300 -1.41 20.11 -6.06
CA LEU A 300 -2.07 20.29 -4.77
C LEU A 300 -2.99 21.50 -4.64
N GLU A 301 -2.64 22.66 -5.19
CA GLU A 301 -3.48 23.86 -5.09
C GLU A 301 -4.87 23.65 -5.70
N SER A 302 -5.00 22.70 -6.64
CA SER A 302 -6.29 22.27 -7.20
C SER A 302 -7.13 21.39 -6.26
N LEU A 303 -6.50 20.75 -5.25
CA LEU A 303 -7.07 19.71 -4.39
C LEU A 303 -7.38 20.21 -2.96
N THR A 304 -6.75 21.29 -2.50
CA THR A 304 -7.05 21.91 -1.19
C THR A 304 -8.49 22.43 -1.08
N ASN A 305 -9.13 22.67 -2.22
CA ASN A 305 -10.54 23.01 -2.36
C ASN A 305 -11.45 21.79 -2.61
N ILE A 306 -11.04 20.55 -2.31
CA ILE A 306 -11.93 19.38 -2.48
C ILE A 306 -13.20 19.51 -1.63
N ASN A 307 -13.12 20.06 -0.41
CA ASN A 307 -14.32 20.37 0.38
C ASN A 307 -15.19 21.49 -0.23
N LEU A 308 -14.70 22.23 -1.24
CA LEU A 308 -15.40 23.34 -1.91
C LEU A 308 -15.82 23.03 -3.35
N ILE A 309 -15.42 21.89 -3.93
CA ILE A 309 -15.71 21.52 -5.34
C ILE A 309 -16.37 20.15 -5.42
N LEU A 310 -17.28 19.87 -4.48
CA LEU A 310 -18.27 18.80 -4.59
C LEU A 310 -19.67 19.36 -4.97
N ASN A 311 -19.82 20.69 -5.06
CA ASN A 311 -21.11 21.38 -5.18
C ASN A 311 -21.30 22.27 -6.42
N ARG A 312 -20.65 22.00 -7.56
CA ARG A 312 -20.92 22.79 -8.79
C ARG A 312 -21.17 21.91 -10.01
N TYR A 313 -22.41 21.44 -10.11
CA TYR A 313 -22.99 20.89 -11.32
C TYR A 313 -22.69 21.81 -12.52
N SER A 314 -21.95 21.30 -13.52
CA SER A 314 -21.78 21.97 -14.80
C SER A 314 -22.41 21.09 -15.90
N PRO A 315 -23.38 21.60 -16.67
CA PRO A 315 -24.12 20.79 -17.64
C PRO A 315 -23.33 20.43 -18.91
N LYS A 316 -22.07 20.87 -19.06
CA LYS A 316 -21.19 20.48 -20.19
C LYS A 316 -20.12 19.50 -19.73
N LYS A 317 -20.08 18.32 -20.34
CA LYS A 317 -18.95 17.37 -20.21
C LYS A 317 -17.72 18.00 -20.88
N GLU A 318 -16.73 18.39 -20.09
CA GLU A 318 -15.54 19.08 -20.62
C GLU A 318 -14.41 18.12 -21.01
N LYS A 319 -14.38 16.88 -20.48
CA LYS A 319 -13.27 15.92 -20.68
C LYS A 319 -13.71 14.45 -20.75
N ILE A 320 -12.91 13.61 -21.42
CA ILE A 320 -13.08 12.15 -21.53
C ILE A 320 -11.90 11.46 -20.82
N LEU A 321 -12.18 10.54 -19.90
CA LEU A 321 -11.20 9.64 -19.29
C LEU A 321 -11.20 8.32 -20.07
N ARG A 322 -10.08 8.01 -20.72
CA ARG A 322 -9.92 6.81 -21.55
C ARG A 322 -9.22 5.71 -20.78
N ILE A 323 -9.91 4.60 -20.56
CA ILE A 323 -9.45 3.48 -19.73
C ILE A 323 -9.28 2.24 -20.62
N GLY A 324 -8.04 1.74 -20.71
CA GLY A 324 -7.73 0.49 -21.40
C GLY A 324 -7.93 -0.72 -20.50
N ILE A 325 -8.66 -1.71 -21.01
CA ILE A 325 -8.82 -3.03 -20.38
C ILE A 325 -8.52 -4.16 -21.37
N GLN A 326 -8.12 -5.31 -20.88
CA GLN A 326 -8.00 -6.53 -21.68
C GLN A 326 -9.36 -7.22 -21.80
N ARG A 327 -9.71 -7.63 -23.03
CA ARG A 327 -10.86 -8.48 -23.32
C ARG A 327 -10.76 -9.74 -22.46
N ASP A 328 -11.86 -10.09 -21.80
CA ASP A 328 -12.03 -11.34 -21.04
C ASP A 328 -11.32 -11.42 -19.67
N SER A 329 -10.89 -10.29 -19.10
CA SER A 329 -10.33 -10.25 -17.73
C SER A 329 -11.32 -9.67 -16.72
N ILE A 330 -12.06 -10.53 -15.99
CA ILE A 330 -13.13 -10.11 -15.05
C ILE A 330 -12.69 -8.97 -14.13
N GLY A 331 -11.51 -9.07 -13.52
CA GLY A 331 -10.99 -8.04 -12.61
C GLY A 331 -10.72 -6.69 -13.29
N GLN A 332 -10.26 -6.69 -14.54
CA GLN A 332 -10.09 -5.46 -15.31
C GLN A 332 -11.44 -4.91 -15.77
N PHE A 333 -12.41 -5.77 -16.09
CA PHE A 333 -13.78 -5.35 -16.39
C PHE A 333 -14.45 -4.67 -15.20
N ILE A 334 -14.29 -5.21 -13.98
CA ILE A 334 -14.82 -4.59 -12.76
C ILE A 334 -14.21 -3.18 -12.59
N ALA A 335 -12.89 -3.05 -12.68
CA ALA A 335 -12.22 -1.77 -12.51
C ALA A 335 -12.47 -0.77 -13.67
N GLY A 336 -12.89 -1.23 -14.85
CA GLY A 336 -13.30 -0.40 -15.98
C GLY A 336 -14.80 -0.13 -16.02
N TYR A 337 -15.62 -1.13 -16.34
CA TYR A 337 -17.07 -1.00 -16.46
C TYR A 337 -17.79 -0.88 -15.12
N GLY A 338 -17.26 -1.45 -14.04
CA GLY A 338 -17.86 -1.30 -12.71
C GLY A 338 -17.89 0.16 -12.24
N THR A 339 -16.80 0.90 -12.48
CA THR A 339 -16.75 2.34 -12.18
C THR A 339 -17.74 3.14 -13.04
N LYS A 340 -17.89 2.77 -14.33
CA LYS A 340 -18.90 3.33 -15.21
C LYS A 340 -20.33 3.05 -14.74
N TYR A 341 -20.62 1.81 -14.33
CA TYR A 341 -21.94 1.40 -13.86
C TYR A 341 -22.35 2.15 -12.59
N ILE A 342 -21.47 2.22 -11.58
CA ILE A 342 -21.72 3.02 -10.37
C ILE A 342 -21.93 4.48 -10.73
N SER A 343 -21.15 5.02 -11.68
CA SER A 343 -21.33 6.39 -12.16
C SER A 343 -22.70 6.61 -12.82
N ASP A 344 -23.27 5.62 -13.49
CA ASP A 344 -24.57 5.73 -14.15
C ASP A 344 -25.74 5.54 -13.16
N LEU A 345 -25.63 4.60 -12.21
CA LEU A 345 -26.62 4.42 -11.13
C LEU A 345 -26.79 5.67 -10.27
N GLN A 346 -25.68 6.31 -9.89
CA GLN A 346 -25.73 7.56 -9.13
C GLN A 346 -26.49 8.68 -9.86
N ARG A 347 -26.55 8.66 -11.20
CA ARG A 347 -27.33 9.61 -11.99
C ARG A 347 -28.81 9.26 -12.09
N ALA A 348 -29.16 7.97 -11.96
CA ALA A 348 -30.48 7.44 -12.30
C ALA A 348 -31.42 7.26 -11.08
N SER A 349 -30.92 7.25 -9.84
CA SER A 349 -31.72 6.87 -8.67
C SER A 349 -32.34 8.06 -7.91
N SER A 350 -33.60 7.90 -7.47
CA SER A 350 -34.34 8.83 -6.61
C SER A 350 -34.61 8.32 -5.18
N SER A 351 -34.23 7.09 -4.82
CA SER A 351 -34.40 6.58 -3.45
C SER A 351 -33.57 5.30 -3.22
N PHE A 352 -33.09 5.13 -1.98
CA PHE A 352 -32.19 4.07 -1.47
C PHE A 352 -30.71 4.19 -1.86
N GLU A 353 -30.36 4.23 -3.14
CA GLU A 353 -28.95 4.29 -3.57
C GLU A 353 -28.31 5.64 -3.19
N GLN A 354 -29.05 6.75 -3.23
CA GLN A 354 -28.59 8.04 -2.70
C GLN A 354 -28.23 8.01 -1.20
N ALA A 355 -28.75 7.09 -0.39
CA ALA A 355 -28.50 7.09 1.05
C ALA A 355 -27.13 6.53 1.44
N ILE A 356 -26.61 5.55 0.69
CA ILE A 356 -25.23 5.04 0.80
C ILE A 356 -24.23 6.11 0.31
N PHE A 357 -24.62 6.88 -0.70
CA PHE A 357 -23.75 7.84 -1.40
C PHE A 357 -23.95 9.31 -0.98
N LYS A 358 -24.83 9.60 0.00
CA LYS A 358 -25.34 10.94 0.30
C LYS A 358 -24.30 11.95 0.78
N ASN A 359 -23.20 11.47 1.35
CA ASN A 359 -22.19 12.31 1.98
C ASN A 359 -20.98 12.58 1.06
N ILE A 360 -20.95 12.04 -0.16
CA ILE A 360 -19.82 12.20 -1.10
C ILE A 360 -20.37 12.42 -2.51
N GLU A 361 -20.89 13.62 -2.74
CA GLU A 361 -21.38 14.03 -4.06
C GLU A 361 -20.20 14.48 -4.92
N ILE A 362 -19.50 13.56 -5.60
CA ILE A 362 -18.50 13.96 -6.59
C ILE A 362 -19.25 14.49 -7.82
N THR A 363 -19.22 15.80 -8.04
CA THR A 363 -19.74 16.36 -9.29
C THR A 363 -18.88 15.87 -10.46
N ARG A 364 -19.40 14.94 -11.25
CA ARG A 364 -18.69 14.37 -12.41
C ARG A 364 -18.97 15.18 -13.69
N ASN A 365 -18.04 16.05 -14.05
CA ASN A 365 -18.08 16.82 -15.31
C ASN A 365 -17.28 16.14 -16.46
N PHE A 366 -17.08 14.81 -16.40
CA PHE A 366 -16.30 14.04 -17.39
C PHE A 366 -17.00 12.74 -17.81
N GLU A 367 -16.60 12.18 -18.95
CA GLU A 367 -17.10 10.90 -19.49
C GLU A 367 -16.09 9.77 -19.34
N LEU A 368 -16.58 8.57 -19.03
CA LEU A 368 -15.78 7.34 -18.99
C LEU A 368 -15.88 6.59 -20.32
N GLN A 369 -14.74 6.48 -21.02
CA GLN A 369 -14.61 5.67 -22.23
C GLN A 369 -13.75 4.44 -21.93
N ILE A 370 -14.39 3.27 -21.90
CA ILE A 370 -13.70 1.99 -21.70
C ILE A 370 -13.34 1.41 -23.06
N LEU A 371 -12.06 1.11 -23.26
CA LEU A 371 -11.48 0.65 -24.52
C LEU A 371 -10.90 -0.76 -24.36
N PRO A 372 -11.50 -1.78 -25.00
CA PRO A 372 -11.07 -3.17 -24.87
C PRO A 372 -9.97 -3.57 -25.89
N PHE A 373 -8.91 -4.21 -25.39
CA PHE A 373 -7.73 -4.66 -26.16
C PHE A 373 -7.50 -6.16 -26.03
N ASP A 374 -6.79 -6.76 -26.98
CA ASP A 374 -6.47 -8.20 -26.94
C ASP A 374 -5.27 -8.52 -26.02
N SER A 375 -4.41 -7.54 -25.74
CA SER A 375 -3.22 -7.73 -24.89
C SER A 375 -2.77 -6.46 -24.17
N GLY A 376 -2.03 -6.65 -23.08
CA GLY A 376 -1.34 -5.56 -22.37
C GLY A 376 -0.28 -4.84 -23.22
N GLU A 377 0.30 -5.52 -24.21
CA GLU A 377 1.25 -4.89 -25.15
C GLU A 377 0.57 -3.82 -26.00
N GLN A 378 -0.65 -4.09 -26.49
CA GLN A 378 -1.44 -3.09 -27.21
C GLN A 378 -1.72 -1.90 -26.29
N MET A 379 -2.21 -2.16 -25.07
CA MET A 379 -2.49 -1.11 -24.08
C MET A 379 -1.25 -0.24 -23.80
N ASN A 380 -0.07 -0.85 -23.59
CA ASN A 380 1.18 -0.12 -23.40
C ASN A 380 1.55 0.78 -24.59
N ARG A 381 1.30 0.34 -25.84
CA ARG A 381 1.51 1.18 -27.03
C ARG A 381 0.53 2.36 -27.08
N HIS A 382 -0.73 2.15 -26.73
CA HIS A 382 -1.77 3.19 -26.75
C HIS A 382 -1.57 4.24 -25.63
N ILE A 383 -1.25 3.83 -24.41
CA ILE A 383 -0.95 4.78 -23.32
C ILE A 383 0.32 5.60 -23.62
N LYS A 384 1.34 5.00 -24.26
CA LYS A 384 2.55 5.71 -24.71
C LYS A 384 2.27 6.84 -25.70
N ARG A 385 1.27 6.65 -26.56
CA ARG A 385 0.85 7.65 -27.57
C ARG A 385 -0.13 8.69 -27.00
N GLY A 386 -0.47 8.62 -25.71
CA GLY A 386 -1.47 9.47 -25.10
C GLY A 386 -2.91 9.17 -25.56
N GLU A 387 -3.14 7.99 -26.14
CA GLU A 387 -4.46 7.52 -26.58
C GLU A 387 -5.28 6.92 -25.43
N LEU A 388 -4.59 6.52 -24.34
CA LEU A 388 -5.18 6.10 -23.07
C LEU A 388 -4.67 6.98 -21.94
N ASP A 389 -5.49 7.15 -20.91
CA ASP A 389 -5.13 7.89 -19.69
C ASP A 389 -4.87 6.94 -18.52
N ILE A 390 -5.62 5.83 -18.47
CA ILE A 390 -5.46 4.73 -17.53
C ILE A 390 -5.36 3.40 -18.30
N CYS A 391 -4.52 2.48 -17.82
CA CYS A 391 -4.50 1.09 -18.27
C CYS A 391 -4.52 0.14 -17.08
N ILE A 392 -5.14 -1.02 -17.26
CA ILE A 392 -5.11 -2.09 -16.26
C ILE A 392 -4.29 -3.25 -16.82
N LEU A 393 -3.19 -3.58 -16.15
CA LEU A 393 -2.15 -4.45 -16.70
C LEU A 393 -1.83 -5.61 -15.76
N ASP A 394 -1.58 -6.78 -16.34
CA ASP A 394 -0.98 -7.93 -15.67
C ASP A 394 0.49 -7.66 -15.32
N ASP A 395 1.05 -8.38 -14.35
CA ASP A 395 2.38 -8.19 -13.75
C ASP A 395 3.57 -7.91 -14.72
N ILE A 396 3.79 -8.72 -15.76
CA ILE A 396 4.91 -8.49 -16.69
C ILE A 396 4.65 -7.24 -17.54
N TYR A 397 3.43 -7.04 -18.04
CA TYR A 397 3.06 -5.82 -18.78
C TYR A 397 3.10 -4.56 -17.91
N LEU A 398 2.79 -4.72 -16.63
CA LEU A 398 2.87 -3.68 -15.61
C LEU A 398 4.34 -3.24 -15.44
N LEU A 399 5.27 -4.19 -15.28
CA LEU A 399 6.70 -3.89 -15.21
C LEU A 399 7.26 -3.32 -16.52
N ASN A 400 6.81 -3.84 -17.67
CA ASN A 400 7.16 -3.31 -18.97
C ASN A 400 6.73 -1.83 -19.09
N ASN A 401 5.52 -1.51 -18.63
CA ASN A 401 5.04 -0.14 -18.55
C ASN A 401 5.98 0.71 -17.66
N GLY A 402 6.16 0.34 -16.40
CA GLY A 402 7.03 1.10 -15.49
C GLY A 402 8.44 1.32 -16.03
N SER A 403 9.06 0.29 -16.62
CA SER A 403 10.41 0.37 -17.17
C SER A 403 10.55 1.30 -18.38
N GLN A 404 9.57 1.33 -19.28
CA GLN A 404 9.63 2.17 -20.48
C GLN A 404 9.39 3.65 -20.19
N PHE A 405 8.78 3.95 -19.06
CA PHE A 405 8.31 5.28 -18.69
C PHE A 405 9.09 5.91 -17.55
N PHE A 406 10.08 5.21 -17.00
CA PHE A 406 10.85 5.72 -15.87
C PHE A 406 11.79 6.87 -16.25
N ASP A 407 12.50 6.75 -17.37
CA ASP A 407 13.48 7.76 -17.81
C ASP A 407 12.87 8.88 -18.68
N ASP A 408 11.62 8.71 -19.11
CA ASP A 408 10.92 9.67 -19.97
C ASP A 408 9.98 10.57 -19.15
N PHE A 409 10.53 11.71 -18.69
CA PHE A 409 9.78 12.73 -17.93
C PHE A 409 8.57 13.30 -18.69
N SER A 410 8.48 13.15 -20.02
CA SER A 410 7.39 13.69 -20.84
C SER A 410 6.22 12.70 -20.99
N PHE A 411 6.47 11.40 -20.91
CA PHE A 411 5.47 10.35 -21.16
C PHE A 411 5.27 9.37 -19.99
N GLY A 412 5.81 9.67 -18.81
CA GLY A 412 5.76 8.83 -17.61
C GLY A 412 4.38 8.27 -17.21
N SER A 413 4.37 7.20 -16.42
CA SER A 413 3.18 6.65 -15.74
C SER A 413 3.42 6.44 -14.24
N LYS A 414 2.34 6.26 -13.47
CA LYS A 414 2.36 5.83 -12.07
C LYS A 414 1.43 4.65 -11.87
N LEU A 415 1.83 3.69 -11.03
CA LEU A 415 0.95 2.64 -10.54
C LEU A 415 0.13 3.20 -9.37
N ILE A 416 -1.16 3.44 -9.61
CA ILE A 416 -2.06 4.18 -8.71
C ILE A 416 -3.07 3.30 -7.95
N GLY A 417 -3.08 1.99 -8.19
CA GLY A 417 -3.97 1.05 -7.50
C GLY A 417 -3.90 -0.36 -8.05
N ILE A 418 -4.64 -1.27 -7.42
CA ILE A 418 -4.78 -2.67 -7.86
C ILE A 418 -6.23 -2.92 -8.31
N ALA A 419 -6.44 -3.42 -9.52
CA ALA A 419 -7.78 -3.77 -9.97
C ALA A 419 -8.25 -5.07 -9.31
N SER A 420 -7.37 -6.07 -9.26
CA SER A 420 -7.61 -7.34 -8.56
C SER A 420 -6.33 -8.16 -8.40
N TYR A 421 -6.37 -9.15 -7.51
CA TYR A 421 -5.28 -10.10 -7.30
C TYR A 421 -5.77 -11.48 -6.83
N ASN A 422 -4.93 -12.50 -7.00
CA ASN A 422 -5.10 -13.79 -6.34
C ASN A 422 -3.81 -14.16 -5.59
N LEU A 423 -3.89 -14.41 -4.29
CA LEU A 423 -2.71 -14.65 -3.46
C LEU A 423 -2.05 -16.00 -3.70
N LEU A 424 -2.86 -16.98 -4.08
CA LEU A 424 -2.41 -18.36 -4.23
C LEU A 424 -2.08 -18.69 -5.70
N GLY A 425 -2.44 -17.82 -6.64
CA GLY A 425 -2.33 -18.09 -8.08
C GLY A 425 -3.36 -19.10 -8.60
N GLN A 426 -4.42 -19.36 -7.83
CA GLN A 426 -5.47 -20.34 -8.16
C GLN A 426 -6.39 -19.86 -9.29
N ASP A 427 -6.26 -18.59 -9.68
CA ASP A 427 -6.94 -18.03 -10.84
C ASP A 427 -6.25 -18.40 -12.17
N ILE A 428 -5.11 -19.09 -12.16
CA ILE A 428 -4.42 -19.58 -13.36
C ILE A 428 -4.48 -21.12 -13.41
N ASN A 429 -4.73 -21.66 -14.60
CA ASN A 429 -4.94 -23.08 -14.83
C ASN A 429 -4.10 -23.56 -16.01
N ILE A 430 -3.69 -24.83 -15.95
CA ILE A 430 -3.10 -25.55 -17.08
C ILE A 430 -4.17 -26.46 -17.65
N VAL A 431 -4.63 -26.14 -18.85
CA VAL A 431 -5.68 -26.86 -19.57
C VAL A 431 -5.05 -27.78 -20.59
N LEU A 432 -5.52 -29.01 -20.62
CA LEU A 432 -5.05 -30.08 -21.49
C LEU A 432 -6.22 -30.58 -22.33
N HIS A 433 -5.93 -31.12 -23.52
CA HIS A 433 -6.91 -31.94 -24.21
C HIS A 433 -7.30 -33.14 -23.33
N LYS A 434 -8.57 -33.55 -23.31
CA LYS A 434 -9.07 -34.64 -22.43
C LYS A 434 -8.28 -35.95 -22.60
N ASP A 435 -7.89 -36.27 -23.84
CA ASP A 435 -7.08 -37.44 -24.21
C ASP A 435 -5.57 -37.30 -23.90
N SER A 436 -5.12 -36.19 -23.31
CA SER A 436 -3.69 -35.97 -23.02
C SER A 436 -3.17 -36.95 -21.97
N SER A 437 -1.95 -37.46 -22.17
CA SER A 437 -1.24 -38.31 -21.21
C SER A 437 -0.52 -37.53 -20.10
N ILE A 438 -0.55 -36.19 -20.13
CA ILE A 438 0.14 -35.32 -19.15
C ILE A 438 -0.62 -35.32 -17.81
N ASN A 439 -0.03 -35.86 -16.75
CA ASN A 439 -0.70 -35.96 -15.44
C ASN A 439 -0.01 -35.18 -14.34
N THR A 440 1.26 -34.80 -14.54
CA THR A 440 2.07 -34.02 -13.60
C THR A 440 2.68 -32.79 -14.27
N VAL A 441 3.23 -31.88 -13.46
CA VAL A 441 3.96 -30.70 -13.97
C VAL A 441 5.22 -31.13 -14.74
N GLN A 442 5.90 -32.19 -14.29
CA GLN A 442 7.10 -32.73 -14.95
C GLN A 442 6.80 -33.28 -16.34
N ASP A 443 5.59 -33.78 -16.59
CA ASP A 443 5.17 -34.26 -17.92
C ASP A 443 5.06 -33.13 -18.96
N LEU A 444 5.10 -31.87 -18.53
CA LEU A 444 5.18 -30.70 -19.42
C LEU A 444 6.56 -30.53 -20.06
N LYS A 445 7.58 -31.27 -19.61
CA LYS A 445 8.90 -31.27 -20.21
C LYS A 445 8.85 -31.81 -21.65
N GLY A 446 9.50 -31.11 -22.57
CA GLY A 446 9.51 -31.34 -24.01
C GLY A 446 8.23 -30.94 -24.74
N LYS A 447 7.21 -30.42 -24.03
CA LYS A 447 5.89 -30.14 -24.62
C LYS A 447 5.80 -28.75 -25.24
N ARG A 448 4.83 -28.60 -26.14
CA ARG A 448 4.41 -27.33 -26.73
C ARG A 448 3.31 -26.72 -25.87
N ILE A 449 3.64 -25.63 -25.17
CA ILE A 449 2.76 -25.01 -24.19
C ILE A 449 2.38 -23.63 -24.70
N SER A 450 1.09 -23.37 -24.86
CA SER A 450 0.58 -22.06 -25.28
C SER A 450 0.27 -21.18 -24.07
N THR A 451 0.56 -19.89 -24.18
CA THR A 451 0.09 -18.86 -23.26
C THR A 451 0.26 -17.48 -23.90
N LEU A 452 -0.51 -16.49 -23.48
CA LEU A 452 -0.29 -15.11 -23.92
C LEU A 452 0.96 -14.56 -23.22
N PHE A 453 2.01 -14.24 -23.97
CA PHE A 453 3.24 -13.72 -23.38
C PHE A 453 2.95 -12.41 -22.65
N GLY A 454 3.68 -12.15 -21.57
CA GLY A 454 3.48 -10.99 -20.70
C GLY A 454 2.25 -11.04 -19.78
N SER A 455 1.39 -12.05 -19.87
CA SER A 455 0.26 -12.22 -18.96
C SER A 455 0.65 -12.83 -17.62
N ASN A 456 -0.27 -12.75 -16.64
CA ASN A 456 -0.15 -13.49 -15.38
C ASN A 456 0.04 -15.01 -15.61
N ALA A 457 -0.58 -15.58 -16.65
CA ALA A 457 -0.44 -16.99 -17.02
C ALA A 457 0.97 -17.34 -17.53
N HIS A 458 1.61 -16.40 -18.23
CA HIS A 458 2.98 -16.53 -18.67
C HIS A 458 3.98 -16.47 -17.50
N ARG A 459 3.81 -15.53 -16.57
CA ARG A 459 4.63 -15.53 -15.35
C ARG A 459 4.41 -16.79 -14.51
N PHE A 460 3.16 -17.25 -14.43
CA PHE A 460 2.81 -18.47 -13.71
C PHE A 460 3.58 -19.68 -14.23
N ILE A 461 3.61 -19.94 -15.54
CA ILE A 461 4.31 -21.12 -16.08
C ILE A 461 5.83 -21.02 -15.90
N ILE A 462 6.41 -19.83 -16.03
CA ILE A 462 7.84 -19.60 -15.75
C ILE A 462 8.15 -19.94 -14.29
N THR A 463 7.35 -19.42 -13.35
CA THR A 463 7.56 -19.63 -11.92
C THR A 463 7.27 -21.06 -11.50
N LEU A 464 6.28 -21.70 -12.10
CA LEU A 464 5.96 -23.10 -11.87
C LEU A 464 7.12 -24.01 -12.28
N PHE A 465 7.74 -23.79 -13.44
CA PHE A 465 8.88 -24.57 -13.89
C PHE A 465 10.05 -24.46 -12.92
N ASP A 466 10.39 -23.25 -12.45
CA ASP A 466 11.43 -23.04 -11.44
C ASP A 466 11.18 -23.83 -10.15
N LEU A 467 9.94 -23.80 -9.63
CA LEU A 467 9.58 -24.51 -8.40
C LEU A 467 9.76 -26.04 -8.53
N TYR A 468 9.78 -26.54 -9.76
CA TYR A 468 10.01 -27.93 -10.11
C TYR A 468 11.43 -28.20 -10.63
N ASN A 469 12.36 -27.25 -10.47
CA ASN A 469 13.74 -27.31 -10.96
C ASN A 469 13.84 -27.55 -12.47
N MET A 470 12.92 -26.96 -13.23
CA MET A 470 12.92 -26.97 -14.70
C MET A 470 13.16 -25.54 -15.22
N ASP A 471 13.75 -25.42 -16.41
CA ASP A 471 13.97 -24.16 -17.12
C ASP A 471 12.98 -24.07 -18.28
N VAL A 472 11.96 -23.23 -18.15
CA VAL A 472 10.90 -23.06 -19.16
C VAL A 472 11.43 -22.69 -20.56
N SER A 473 12.62 -22.10 -20.67
CA SER A 473 13.24 -21.75 -21.95
C SER A 473 13.94 -22.92 -22.65
N LYS A 474 14.26 -23.98 -21.91
CA LYS A 474 15.00 -25.17 -22.41
C LYS A 474 14.16 -26.44 -22.37
N ASP A 475 13.32 -26.56 -21.35
CA ASP A 475 12.56 -27.76 -21.05
C ASP A 475 11.19 -27.77 -21.71
N CYS A 476 10.73 -26.71 -22.39
CA CYS A 476 9.51 -26.75 -23.20
C CYS A 476 9.56 -25.76 -24.37
N ARG A 477 8.60 -25.86 -25.28
CA ARG A 477 8.39 -24.89 -26.36
C ARG A 477 7.18 -24.01 -26.01
N LEU A 478 7.44 -22.85 -25.42
CA LEU A 478 6.42 -21.83 -25.22
C LEU A 478 5.96 -21.23 -26.57
N VAL A 479 4.66 -21.06 -26.73
CA VAL A 479 4.04 -20.44 -27.92
C VAL A 479 3.19 -19.26 -27.47
N ASN A 480 3.43 -18.09 -28.06
CA ASN A 480 2.66 -16.88 -27.81
C ASN A 480 1.39 -16.89 -28.66
N GLU A 481 0.23 -17.11 -28.03
CA GLU A 481 -1.07 -17.08 -28.70
C GLU A 481 -2.10 -16.34 -27.84
N ASP A 482 -3.00 -15.60 -28.49
CA ASP A 482 -4.19 -15.07 -27.84
C ASP A 482 -5.15 -16.21 -27.44
N PRO A 483 -6.10 -15.96 -26.51
CA PRO A 483 -6.98 -17.00 -26.01
C PRO A 483 -7.82 -17.72 -27.07
N ARG A 484 -8.26 -17.02 -28.12
CA ARG A 484 -9.08 -17.60 -29.19
C ARG A 484 -8.26 -18.54 -30.05
N LYS A 485 -7.03 -18.14 -30.40
CA LYS A 485 -6.09 -18.98 -31.13
C LYS A 485 -5.64 -20.19 -30.30
N ALA A 486 -5.25 -19.99 -29.05
CA ALA A 486 -4.82 -21.06 -28.15
C ALA A 486 -5.90 -22.13 -27.95
N SER A 487 -7.17 -21.72 -27.82
CA SER A 487 -8.32 -22.63 -27.72
C SER A 487 -8.45 -23.53 -28.94
N LYS A 488 -8.32 -22.97 -30.16
CA LYS A 488 -8.34 -23.75 -31.41
C LYS A 488 -7.11 -24.64 -31.53
N SER A 489 -5.94 -24.12 -31.18
CA SER A 489 -4.67 -24.87 -31.20
C SER A 489 -4.74 -26.10 -30.29
N LEU A 490 -5.35 -26.00 -29.10
CA LEU A 490 -5.56 -27.10 -28.16
C LEU A 490 -6.56 -28.13 -28.69
N ALA A 491 -7.71 -27.66 -29.22
CA ALA A 491 -8.72 -28.54 -29.82
C ALA A 491 -8.15 -29.37 -30.99
N ASN A 492 -7.31 -28.74 -31.82
CA ASN A 492 -6.64 -29.39 -32.94
C ASN A 492 -5.36 -30.16 -32.53
N LYS A 493 -5.04 -30.23 -31.23
CA LYS A 493 -3.85 -30.91 -30.68
C LYS A 493 -2.52 -30.43 -31.28
N THR A 494 -2.46 -29.17 -31.73
CA THR A 494 -1.23 -28.53 -32.25
C THR A 494 -0.33 -27.99 -31.12
N ILE A 495 -0.89 -27.92 -29.91
CA ILE A 495 -0.22 -27.66 -28.63
C ILE A 495 -0.64 -28.75 -27.65
N ASP A 496 0.22 -29.06 -26.69
CA ASP A 496 -0.01 -30.10 -25.69
C ASP A 496 -0.73 -29.58 -24.44
N ALA A 497 -0.52 -28.30 -24.11
CA ALA A 497 -1.10 -27.61 -22.96
C ALA A 497 -1.35 -26.13 -23.26
N TYR A 498 -2.36 -25.57 -22.61
CA TYR A 498 -2.67 -24.14 -22.64
C TYR A 498 -2.73 -23.60 -21.20
N VAL A 499 -1.92 -22.60 -20.89
CA VAL A 499 -1.90 -21.94 -19.58
C VAL A 499 -2.68 -20.64 -19.66
N CYS A 500 -3.77 -20.55 -18.90
CA CYS A 500 -4.72 -19.45 -18.99
C CYS A 500 -5.43 -19.15 -17.67
N CYS A 501 -6.14 -18.01 -17.61
CA CYS A 501 -6.93 -17.67 -16.43
C CYS A 501 -8.16 -18.59 -16.29
N TYR A 502 -8.69 -18.63 -15.07
CA TYR A 502 -9.79 -19.49 -14.67
C TYR A 502 -11.03 -19.34 -15.55
N THR A 503 -11.39 -18.10 -15.90
CA THR A 503 -12.54 -17.81 -16.75
C THR A 503 -12.47 -18.58 -18.07
N PHE A 504 -11.32 -18.57 -18.74
CA PHE A 504 -11.13 -19.32 -19.98
C PHE A 504 -11.08 -20.83 -19.77
N ALA A 505 -10.41 -21.28 -18.72
CA ALA A 505 -10.36 -22.70 -18.41
C ALA A 505 -11.78 -23.29 -18.21
N SER A 506 -12.64 -22.56 -17.51
CA SER A 506 -14.03 -22.96 -17.26
C SER A 506 -14.92 -22.87 -18.51
N ILE A 507 -14.68 -21.90 -19.41
CA ILE A 507 -15.34 -21.86 -20.73
C ILE A 507 -14.94 -23.09 -21.56
N LEU A 508 -13.65 -23.43 -21.58
CA LEU A 508 -13.16 -24.59 -22.33
C LEU A 508 -13.71 -25.91 -21.79
N GLU A 509 -13.81 -26.06 -20.47
CA GLU A 509 -14.43 -27.23 -19.84
C GLU A 509 -15.89 -27.44 -20.28
N ALA A 510 -16.64 -26.36 -20.52
CA ALA A 510 -18.01 -26.46 -21.01
C ALA A 510 -18.13 -27.08 -22.41
N TYR A 511 -17.06 -27.05 -23.22
CA TYR A 511 -17.01 -27.72 -24.53
C TYR A 511 -16.63 -29.21 -24.44
N ALA A 512 -16.40 -29.76 -23.23
CA ALA A 512 -16.18 -31.19 -22.93
C ALA A 512 -15.03 -31.90 -23.68
N PHE A 513 -14.09 -31.16 -24.27
CA PHE A 513 -12.88 -31.73 -24.91
C PHE A 513 -11.59 -31.49 -24.12
N VAL A 514 -11.67 -30.84 -22.96
CA VAL A 514 -10.51 -30.51 -22.13
C VAL A 514 -10.63 -31.08 -20.73
N ARG A 515 -9.49 -31.14 -20.03
CA ARG A 515 -9.40 -31.30 -18.58
C ARG A 515 -8.33 -30.38 -18.01
N LYS A 516 -8.44 -30.01 -16.74
CA LYS A 516 -7.37 -29.31 -16.01
C LYS A 516 -6.30 -30.30 -15.55
N LEU A 517 -5.04 -29.89 -15.59
CA LEU A 517 -3.95 -30.58 -14.89
C LEU A 517 -4.16 -30.37 -13.39
N PRO A 518 -4.38 -31.42 -12.58
CA PRO A 518 -4.55 -31.27 -11.15
C PRO A 518 -3.26 -30.75 -10.52
N LEU A 519 -3.34 -29.55 -9.93
CA LEU A 519 -2.30 -28.99 -9.08
C LEU A 519 -2.54 -29.38 -7.60
N SER A 520 -3.38 -30.37 -7.32
CA SER A 520 -3.83 -30.74 -5.97
C SER A 520 -2.76 -31.39 -5.10
N GLN A 521 -1.65 -31.89 -5.68
CA GLN A 521 -0.47 -32.29 -4.90
C GLN A 521 0.33 -31.09 -4.37
N THR A 522 -0.05 -29.86 -4.73
CA THR A 522 0.68 -28.63 -4.42
C THR A 522 -0.16 -27.66 -3.61
N SER A 523 -0.75 -28.10 -2.50
CA SER A 523 -1.37 -27.21 -1.49
C SER A 523 -0.41 -26.14 -0.95
N SER A 524 0.90 -26.28 -1.23
CA SER A 524 1.98 -25.35 -0.94
C SER A 524 2.34 -24.37 -2.07
N LEU A 525 1.83 -24.53 -3.30
CA LEU A 525 2.19 -23.63 -4.41
C LEU A 525 1.51 -22.28 -4.23
N ARG A 526 2.30 -21.23 -3.99
CA ARG A 526 1.82 -19.86 -3.82
C ARG A 526 2.46 -18.98 -4.87
N ILE A 527 1.76 -18.81 -5.99
CA ILE A 527 2.25 -18.00 -7.10
C ILE A 527 1.29 -16.81 -7.33
N PRO A 528 1.43 -15.69 -6.59
CA PRO A 528 0.46 -14.61 -6.63
C PRO A 528 0.32 -13.97 -8.01
N SER A 529 -0.89 -13.63 -8.41
CA SER A 529 -1.20 -12.86 -9.62
C SER A 529 -1.77 -11.50 -9.24
N ILE A 530 -1.35 -10.45 -9.94
CA ILE A 530 -1.81 -9.07 -9.70
C ILE A 530 -2.19 -8.39 -11.01
N ARG A 531 -3.16 -7.48 -10.93
CA ARG A 531 -3.58 -6.59 -12.02
C ARG A 531 -3.49 -5.15 -11.53
N GLY A 532 -2.44 -4.44 -11.96
CA GLY A 532 -2.18 -3.07 -11.54
C GLY A 532 -2.87 -2.04 -12.42
N ILE A 533 -3.24 -0.92 -11.83
CA ILE A 533 -3.85 0.22 -12.51
C ILE A 533 -2.76 1.28 -12.67
N VAL A 534 -2.40 1.57 -13.92
CA VAL A 534 -1.43 2.61 -14.24
C VAL A 534 -2.12 3.83 -14.82
N CYS A 535 -1.67 5.03 -14.45
CA CYS A 535 -2.16 6.28 -15.00
C CYS A 535 -1.00 7.14 -15.50
N ARG A 536 -1.21 7.81 -16.64
CA ARG A 536 -0.21 8.70 -17.24
C ARG A 536 0.10 9.86 -16.30
N SER A 537 1.37 10.08 -15.98
CA SER A 537 1.81 11.13 -15.04
C SER A 537 1.37 12.53 -15.47
N GLN A 538 1.43 12.81 -16.78
CA GLN A 538 0.93 14.06 -17.34
C GLN A 538 -0.60 14.21 -17.15
N PHE A 539 -1.37 13.12 -17.26
CA PHE A 539 -2.82 13.17 -17.00
C PHE A 539 -3.11 13.42 -15.52
N ILE A 540 -2.36 12.77 -14.62
CA ILE A 540 -2.44 13.03 -13.17
C ILE A 540 -2.19 14.51 -12.88
N LYS A 541 -1.21 15.11 -13.54
CA LYS A 541 -0.85 16.53 -13.38
C LYS A 541 -1.94 17.48 -13.87
N GLU A 542 -2.48 17.22 -15.05
CA GLU A 542 -3.50 18.07 -15.68
C GLU A 542 -4.90 17.87 -15.10
N ASN A 543 -5.19 16.69 -14.55
CA ASN A 543 -6.54 16.24 -14.20
C ASN A 543 -6.62 15.49 -12.85
N PRO A 544 -6.01 15.97 -11.76
CA PRO A 544 -5.94 15.21 -10.51
C PRO A 544 -7.32 14.90 -9.92
N LYS A 545 -8.31 15.79 -10.11
CA LYS A 545 -9.70 15.56 -9.67
C LYS A 545 -10.39 14.41 -10.38
N ILE A 546 -10.09 14.20 -11.67
CA ILE A 546 -10.66 13.08 -12.43
C ILE A 546 -10.07 11.76 -11.93
N VAL A 547 -8.77 11.75 -11.58
CA VAL A 547 -8.11 10.58 -10.99
C VAL A 547 -8.72 10.23 -9.62
N VAL A 548 -8.93 11.22 -8.75
CA VAL A 548 -9.65 11.03 -7.47
C VAL A 548 -11.04 10.45 -7.69
N ALA A 549 -11.81 11.02 -8.62
CA ALA A 549 -13.16 10.56 -8.92
C ALA A 549 -13.18 9.10 -9.42
N TYR A 550 -12.26 8.74 -10.31
CA TYR A 550 -12.12 7.36 -10.79
C TYR A 550 -11.77 6.38 -9.65
N LEU A 551 -10.79 6.72 -8.82
CA LEU A 551 -10.39 5.85 -7.70
C LEU A 551 -11.48 5.75 -6.62
N HIS A 552 -12.23 6.82 -6.39
CA HIS A 552 -13.43 6.78 -5.57
C HIS A 552 -14.46 5.79 -6.13
N ASP A 553 -14.77 5.90 -7.42
CA ASP A 553 -15.74 5.02 -8.08
C ASP A 553 -15.28 3.57 -8.07
N LEU A 554 -13.97 3.34 -8.12
CA LEU A 554 -13.36 2.02 -7.98
C LEU A 554 -13.58 1.44 -6.57
N VAL A 555 -13.32 2.21 -5.52
CA VAL A 555 -13.53 1.76 -4.13
C VAL A 555 -15.01 1.46 -3.89
N VAL A 556 -15.91 2.34 -4.35
CA VAL A 556 -17.36 2.15 -4.22
C VAL A 556 -17.85 0.96 -5.03
N ALA A 557 -17.41 0.81 -6.28
CA ALA A 557 -17.73 -0.34 -7.10
C ALA A 557 -17.29 -1.62 -6.40
N ASN A 558 -16.06 -1.66 -5.90
CA ASN A 558 -15.54 -2.86 -5.24
C ASN A 558 -16.39 -3.24 -4.03
N TYR A 559 -16.86 -2.27 -3.23
CA TYR A 559 -17.79 -2.53 -2.14
C TYR A 559 -19.10 -3.18 -2.63
N TRP A 560 -19.72 -2.60 -3.67
CA TRP A 560 -20.96 -3.12 -4.24
C TRP A 560 -20.80 -4.53 -4.84
N PHE A 561 -19.70 -4.77 -5.58
CA PHE A 561 -19.39 -6.07 -6.15
C PHE A 561 -19.19 -7.15 -5.06
N ASN A 562 -18.57 -6.79 -3.94
CA ASN A 562 -18.38 -7.71 -2.82
C ASN A 562 -19.66 -7.94 -1.99
N SER A 563 -20.51 -6.93 -1.82
CA SER A 563 -21.73 -7.04 -1.02
C SER A 563 -22.94 -7.62 -1.77
N SER A 564 -22.91 -7.58 -3.11
CA SER A 564 -24.00 -8.04 -3.97
C SER A 564 -23.53 -9.01 -5.08
N PRO A 565 -22.89 -10.16 -4.74
CA PRO A 565 -22.22 -11.03 -5.72
C PRO A 565 -23.15 -11.57 -6.82
N ILE A 566 -24.43 -11.83 -6.53
CA ILE A 566 -25.41 -12.30 -7.52
C ILE A 566 -25.72 -11.22 -8.55
N LYS A 567 -26.06 -10.00 -8.09
CA LYS A 567 -26.32 -8.85 -8.98
C LYS A 567 -25.08 -8.46 -9.78
N ALA A 568 -23.91 -8.55 -9.15
CA ALA A 568 -22.62 -8.39 -9.79
C ALA A 568 -22.41 -9.40 -10.92
N ALA A 569 -22.72 -10.67 -10.69
CA ALA A 569 -22.61 -11.71 -11.70
C ALA A 569 -23.55 -11.49 -12.88
N ASP A 570 -24.79 -11.06 -12.63
CA ASP A 570 -25.75 -10.73 -13.69
C ASP A 570 -25.32 -9.52 -14.53
N LEU A 571 -24.78 -8.48 -13.89
CA LEU A 571 -24.24 -7.31 -14.58
C LEU A 571 -23.06 -7.71 -15.46
N LEU A 572 -22.12 -8.46 -14.90
CA LEU A 572 -20.94 -8.91 -15.63
C LEU A 572 -21.34 -9.79 -16.81
N THR A 573 -22.24 -10.76 -16.64
CA THR A 573 -22.72 -11.65 -17.73
C THR A 573 -23.32 -10.90 -18.93
N LYS A 574 -23.84 -9.67 -18.74
CA LYS A 574 -24.34 -8.82 -19.85
C LYS A 574 -23.24 -8.13 -20.64
N VAL A 575 -22.08 -7.94 -20.02
CA VAL A 575 -20.95 -7.16 -20.55
C VAL A 575 -19.79 -8.06 -21.00
N ILE A 576 -19.64 -9.22 -20.34
CA ILE A 576 -18.69 -10.28 -20.66
C ILE A 576 -19.46 -11.55 -21.04
N ASP A 577 -19.08 -12.21 -22.12
CA ASP A 577 -19.71 -13.45 -22.61
C ASP A 577 -19.30 -14.65 -21.72
N VAL A 578 -19.69 -14.60 -20.45
CA VAL A 578 -19.28 -15.53 -19.38
C VAL A 578 -20.51 -15.88 -18.54
N ARG A 579 -20.72 -17.16 -18.21
CA ARG A 579 -21.90 -17.60 -17.45
C ARG A 579 -21.86 -17.14 -15.99
N THR A 580 -23.02 -16.86 -15.39
CA THR A 580 -23.17 -16.43 -13.98
C THR A 580 -22.42 -17.32 -12.98
N THR A 581 -22.44 -18.65 -13.18
CA THR A 581 -21.73 -19.61 -12.32
C THR A 581 -20.21 -19.41 -12.31
N GLN A 582 -19.63 -19.02 -13.44
CA GLN A 582 -18.20 -18.76 -13.59
C GLN A 582 -17.82 -17.41 -12.94
N VAL A 583 -18.72 -16.43 -13.02
CA VAL A 583 -18.52 -15.14 -12.34
C VAL A 583 -18.61 -15.29 -10.82
N ASN A 584 -19.53 -16.12 -10.30
CA ASN A 584 -19.60 -16.38 -8.85
C ASN A 584 -18.31 -16.99 -8.29
N GLN A 585 -17.60 -17.81 -9.07
CA GLN A 585 -16.32 -18.38 -8.66
C GLN A 585 -15.19 -17.34 -8.60
N PHE A 586 -15.27 -16.26 -9.40
CA PHE A 586 -14.34 -15.13 -9.30
C PHE A 586 -14.38 -14.50 -7.90
N PHE A 587 -15.57 -14.38 -7.30
CA PHE A 587 -15.78 -13.80 -5.96
C PHE A 587 -15.67 -14.81 -4.82
N ASN A 588 -15.20 -16.04 -5.08
CA ASN A 588 -15.14 -17.05 -4.03
C ASN A 588 -14.25 -16.60 -2.85
N PRO A 589 -14.74 -16.63 -1.60
CA PRO A 589 -14.02 -16.10 -0.44
C PRO A 589 -12.79 -16.93 -0.05
N VAL A 590 -12.65 -18.17 -0.53
CA VAL A 590 -11.53 -19.06 -0.18
C VAL A 590 -10.44 -19.02 -1.24
N PHE A 591 -10.80 -19.13 -2.52
CA PHE A 591 -9.83 -19.28 -3.63
C PHE A 591 -10.01 -18.26 -4.78
N GLY A 592 -11.06 -17.44 -4.71
CA GLY A 592 -11.36 -16.44 -5.74
C GLY A 592 -10.37 -15.28 -5.76
N ASN A 593 -10.56 -14.40 -6.75
CA ASN A 593 -9.81 -13.15 -6.79
C ASN A 593 -10.32 -12.19 -5.71
N ARG A 594 -9.47 -11.25 -5.33
CA ARG A 594 -9.81 -10.10 -4.50
C ARG A 594 -9.85 -8.85 -5.36
N ILE A 595 -10.84 -8.01 -5.11
CA ILE A 595 -11.01 -6.69 -5.71
C ILE A 595 -10.80 -5.65 -4.60
N ASP A 596 -9.53 -5.29 -4.41
CA ASP A 596 -9.07 -4.38 -3.36
C ASP A 596 -7.98 -3.49 -3.98
N PRO A 597 -8.21 -2.16 -4.04
CA PRO A 597 -7.34 -1.26 -4.76
C PRO A 597 -6.08 -0.86 -4.02
N THR A 598 -5.93 -1.25 -2.75
CA THR A 598 -4.79 -0.84 -1.94
C THR A 598 -3.45 -1.33 -2.47
N LEU A 599 -2.45 -0.45 -2.38
CA LEU A 599 -1.08 -0.69 -2.82
C LEU A 599 -0.25 -1.19 -1.63
N LYS A 600 -0.33 -2.50 -1.40
CA LYS A 600 0.31 -3.19 -0.27
C LYS A 600 1.84 -3.26 -0.41
N PRO A 601 2.62 -3.21 0.68
CA PRO A 601 4.08 -3.38 0.64
C PRO A 601 4.54 -4.67 -0.07
N GLN A 602 3.75 -5.73 0.05
CA GLN A 602 3.99 -7.03 -0.58
C GLN A 602 3.92 -6.94 -2.11
N TRP A 603 3.11 -6.04 -2.66
CA TRP A 603 3.08 -5.75 -4.10
C TRP A 603 4.32 -5.02 -4.56
N SER A 604 4.79 -4.03 -3.79
CA SER A 604 6.08 -3.38 -4.03
C SER A 604 7.22 -4.42 -4.01
N TRP A 605 7.27 -5.28 -2.98
CA TRP A 605 8.27 -6.34 -2.88
C TRP A 605 8.23 -7.32 -4.06
N LEU A 606 7.03 -7.77 -4.45
CA LEU A 606 6.83 -8.66 -5.59
C LEU A 606 7.33 -8.01 -6.88
N LEU A 607 6.92 -6.78 -7.15
CA LEU A 607 7.31 -6.04 -8.35
C LEU A 607 8.81 -5.76 -8.41
N LYS A 608 9.46 -5.39 -7.29
CA LYS A 608 10.93 -5.23 -7.21
C LYS A 608 11.66 -6.55 -7.51
N THR A 609 11.16 -7.64 -6.96
CA THR A 609 11.75 -8.98 -7.18
C THR A 609 11.61 -9.40 -8.64
N LEU A 610 10.44 -9.18 -9.24
CA LEU A 610 10.19 -9.47 -10.64
C LEU A 610 10.96 -8.54 -11.58
N ASN A 611 11.10 -7.25 -11.27
CA ASN A 611 11.87 -6.31 -12.09
C ASN A 611 13.33 -6.74 -12.21
N ARG A 612 13.98 -7.11 -11.09
CA ARG A 612 15.35 -7.66 -11.10
C ARG A 612 15.44 -8.98 -11.86
N ARG A 613 14.48 -9.87 -11.67
CA ARG A 613 14.49 -11.20 -12.28
C ARG A 613 14.26 -11.17 -13.81
N LEU A 614 13.47 -10.20 -14.27
CA LEU A 614 13.07 -10.05 -15.67
C LEU A 614 13.86 -8.98 -16.42
N GLU A 615 14.90 -8.41 -15.81
CA GLU A 615 15.80 -7.46 -16.47
C GLU A 615 16.34 -8.04 -17.80
N GLY A 616 16.26 -7.23 -18.86
CA GLY A 616 16.69 -7.60 -20.21
C GLY A 616 15.74 -8.57 -20.93
N LYS A 617 14.63 -8.98 -20.29
CA LYS A 617 13.60 -9.87 -20.86
C LYS A 617 12.30 -9.12 -21.05
N TYR A 618 11.55 -9.48 -22.09
CA TYR A 618 10.20 -8.94 -22.34
C TYR A 618 10.13 -7.40 -22.40
N GLY A 619 11.24 -6.75 -22.79
CA GLY A 619 11.36 -5.29 -22.84
C GLY A 619 11.35 -4.60 -21.46
N ILE A 620 11.78 -5.29 -20.41
CA ILE A 620 11.87 -4.74 -19.04
C ILE A 620 13.32 -4.35 -18.73
N SER A 621 13.51 -3.07 -18.41
CA SER A 621 14.74 -2.53 -17.80
C SER A 621 14.59 -2.38 -16.29
N LEU A 622 15.70 -2.30 -15.55
CA LEU A 622 15.66 -1.93 -14.13
C LEU A 622 15.15 -0.49 -13.96
N PHE A 623 14.28 -0.28 -12.97
CA PHE A 623 13.80 1.04 -12.59
C PHE A 623 13.43 1.09 -11.10
N ASP A 624 13.24 2.29 -10.55
CA ASP A 624 12.79 2.44 -9.16
C ASP A 624 11.28 2.19 -9.07
N VAL A 625 10.94 0.92 -8.76
CA VAL A 625 9.56 0.46 -8.55
C VAL A 625 8.86 1.22 -7.42
N ASP A 626 9.57 1.57 -6.35
CA ASP A 626 8.98 2.29 -5.21
C ASP A 626 8.67 3.75 -5.56
N PHE A 627 9.44 4.35 -6.46
CA PHE A 627 9.13 5.66 -7.01
C PHE A 627 7.95 5.62 -7.99
N TRP A 628 7.79 4.51 -8.71
CA TRP A 628 6.71 4.34 -9.68
C TRP A 628 5.34 4.08 -9.05
N ILE A 629 5.30 3.44 -7.88
CA ILE A 629 4.09 3.23 -7.09
C ILE A 629 3.66 4.53 -6.40
N ASP A 630 2.39 4.90 -6.55
CA ASP A 630 1.81 6.11 -5.97
C ASP A 630 0.43 5.82 -5.36
N ASP A 631 0.35 5.80 -4.03
CA ASP A 631 -0.89 5.56 -3.29
C ASP A 631 -1.57 6.83 -2.76
N TYR A 632 -1.05 8.03 -3.09
CA TYR A 632 -1.54 9.30 -2.58
C TYR A 632 -3.04 9.50 -2.82
N PHE A 633 -3.48 9.33 -4.08
CA PHE A 633 -4.86 9.52 -4.46
C PHE A 633 -5.80 8.49 -3.84
N LEU A 634 -5.33 7.26 -3.63
CA LEU A 634 -6.12 6.25 -2.92
C LEU A 634 -6.28 6.59 -1.44
N ARG A 635 -5.21 7.03 -0.75
CA ARG A 635 -5.31 7.47 0.65
C ARG A 635 -6.31 8.61 0.80
N LEU A 636 -6.24 9.59 -0.09
CA LEU A 636 -7.19 10.69 -0.14
C LEU A 636 -8.63 10.19 -0.31
N VAL A 637 -8.87 9.27 -1.25
CA VAL A 637 -10.20 8.68 -1.49
C VAL A 637 -10.71 7.92 -0.26
N TYR A 638 -9.87 7.12 0.39
CA TYR A 638 -10.23 6.39 1.60
C TYR A 638 -10.62 7.34 2.72
N ASN A 639 -9.88 8.43 2.91
CA ASN A 639 -10.21 9.44 3.90
C ASN A 639 -11.52 10.17 3.58
N LEU A 640 -11.76 10.51 2.31
CA LEU A 640 -13.06 11.07 1.87
C LEU A 640 -14.23 10.13 2.17
N LEU A 641 -13.98 8.81 2.10
CA LEU A 641 -14.94 7.76 2.42
C LEU A 641 -15.02 7.41 3.91
N ASN A 642 -14.24 8.08 4.77
CA ASN A 642 -14.04 7.72 6.18
C ASN A 642 -13.64 6.24 6.37
N LEU A 643 -12.77 5.74 5.51
CA LEU A 643 -12.21 4.39 5.54
C LEU A 643 -10.75 4.43 5.95
N ASP A 644 -10.31 3.47 6.76
CA ASP A 644 -8.89 3.34 7.14
C ASP A 644 -8.08 2.68 6.02
N TYR A 645 -7.37 3.50 5.24
CA TYR A 645 -6.47 2.99 4.20
C TYR A 645 -5.39 2.04 4.75
N HIS A 646 -4.83 2.34 5.92
CA HIS A 646 -3.75 1.55 6.51
C HIS A 646 -4.24 0.15 6.88
N PHE A 647 -5.40 0.07 7.53
CA PHE A 647 -6.06 -1.20 7.82
C PHE A 647 -6.24 -2.07 6.57
N HIS A 648 -6.74 -1.46 5.49
CA HIS A 648 -6.90 -2.16 4.21
C HIS A 648 -5.56 -2.52 3.56
N GLN A 649 -4.53 -1.69 3.70
CA GLN A 649 -3.20 -1.92 3.14
C GLN A 649 -2.50 -3.13 3.79
N VAL A 650 -2.71 -3.40 5.08
CA VAL A 650 -2.07 -4.51 5.81
C VAL A 650 -2.86 -5.82 5.76
N SER A 651 -4.15 -5.76 5.44
CA SER A 651 -5.02 -6.94 5.34
C SER A 651 -4.90 -7.64 3.98
N PHE A 652 -4.73 -8.98 3.97
CA PHE A 652 -4.63 -9.78 2.75
C PHE A 652 -5.90 -10.56 2.37
N ALA A 653 -6.78 -10.88 3.34
CA ALA A 653 -8.21 -11.17 3.18
C ALA A 653 -8.83 -11.83 4.45
N SER A 654 -10.15 -11.61 4.59
CA SER A 654 -11.22 -12.59 4.88
C SER A 654 -11.93 -12.72 6.24
N GLU A 655 -11.72 -11.88 7.26
CA GLU A 655 -12.67 -11.87 8.42
C GLU A 655 -13.09 -10.45 8.83
N PHE A 656 -12.18 -9.48 8.78
CA PHE A 656 -12.49 -8.14 9.27
C PHE A 656 -13.15 -7.21 8.26
N SER A 657 -12.97 -7.39 6.94
CA SER A 657 -13.68 -6.54 5.96
C SER A 657 -15.15 -6.93 5.80
N SER A 658 -15.54 -8.15 6.16
CA SER A 658 -16.95 -8.50 6.31
C SER A 658 -17.49 -7.94 7.62
N SER A 659 -16.84 -8.13 8.77
CA SER A 659 -17.41 -7.63 10.04
C SER A 659 -17.42 -6.10 10.17
N TYR A 660 -16.41 -5.38 9.66
CA TYR A 660 -16.33 -3.92 9.77
C TYR A 660 -17.29 -3.20 8.80
N PHE A 661 -17.52 -3.78 7.62
CA PHE A 661 -18.47 -3.23 6.65
C PHE A 661 -19.91 -3.73 6.86
N VAL A 662 -20.11 -4.90 7.49
CA VAL A 662 -21.44 -5.52 7.65
C VAL A 662 -22.09 -5.22 9.01
N GLU A 663 -21.37 -4.93 10.10
CA GLU A 663 -22.05 -4.96 11.43
C GLU A 663 -22.13 -3.68 12.26
N GLU A 664 -21.16 -2.74 12.31
CA GLU A 664 -21.26 -1.65 13.30
C GLU A 664 -21.31 -0.21 12.79
N GLN A 665 -20.32 0.31 12.06
CA GLN A 665 -20.30 1.75 11.76
C GLN A 665 -21.18 2.12 10.55
N PHE A 666 -21.10 1.36 9.47
CA PHE A 666 -21.93 1.58 8.28
C PHE A 666 -23.39 1.12 8.51
N SER A 667 -23.58 0.01 9.24
CA SER A 667 -24.92 -0.49 9.62
C SER A 667 -25.64 0.39 10.64
N ARG A 668 -24.94 1.07 11.57
CA ARG A 668 -25.55 2.13 12.41
C ARG A 668 -26.01 3.32 11.56
N HIS A 669 -25.23 3.75 10.58
CA HIS A 669 -25.63 4.80 9.65
C HIS A 669 -26.88 4.40 8.86
N ILE A 670 -26.95 3.15 8.37
CA ILE A 670 -28.12 2.64 7.65
C ILE A 670 -29.34 2.46 8.58
N LYS A 671 -29.21 1.91 9.80
CA LYS A 671 -30.32 1.76 10.77
C LYS A 671 -30.90 3.10 11.23
N VAL A 672 -30.04 4.11 11.46
CA VAL A 672 -30.48 5.48 11.77
C VAL A 672 -31.24 6.09 10.60
N LEU A 673 -30.88 5.77 9.35
CA LEU A 673 -31.61 6.20 8.15
C LEU A 673 -32.94 5.45 7.99
N TYR A 674 -33.01 4.14 8.25
CA TYR A 674 -34.26 3.37 8.21
C TYR A 674 -35.29 3.86 9.24
N ASN A 675 -34.89 4.04 10.49
CA ASN A 675 -35.77 4.49 11.58
C ASN A 675 -36.23 5.96 11.42
N LYS A 676 -35.54 6.76 10.60
CA LYS A 676 -35.85 8.18 10.38
C LYS A 676 -36.84 8.41 9.22
N TYR A 677 -37.04 7.41 8.35
CA TYR A 677 -37.80 7.57 7.10
C TYR A 677 -38.94 6.55 6.90
N ASP A 678 -39.32 5.78 7.95
CA ASP A 678 -40.51 4.92 7.98
C ASP A 678 -40.65 3.97 6.76
N LEU A 679 -39.54 3.36 6.35
CA LEU A 679 -39.53 2.37 5.28
C LEU A 679 -39.83 0.97 5.84
N PRO A 680 -40.66 0.15 5.17
CA PRO A 680 -41.08 -1.14 5.69
C PRO A 680 -39.89 -2.10 5.81
N LEU A 681 -39.69 -2.65 7.00
CA LEU A 681 -38.79 -3.77 7.24
C LEU A 681 -39.29 -4.97 6.43
N GLN A 682 -38.47 -5.50 5.51
CA GLN A 682 -38.67 -6.89 5.09
C GLN A 682 -38.13 -7.75 6.22
N ASP A 683 -38.99 -8.61 6.76
CA ASP A 683 -38.71 -9.48 7.91
C ASP A 683 -37.43 -10.30 7.71
N GLU A 684 -36.51 -10.16 8.67
CA GLU A 684 -35.25 -10.92 8.81
C GLU A 684 -35.49 -12.45 8.93
N ASP A 685 -36.74 -12.90 9.10
CA ASP A 685 -37.11 -14.33 9.19
C ASP A 685 -37.23 -15.04 7.83
N SER A 686 -37.25 -14.30 6.71
CA SER A 686 -37.35 -14.92 5.37
C SER A 686 -36.04 -15.58 4.89
N ASP A 687 -34.88 -15.15 5.41
CA ASP A 687 -33.57 -15.74 5.05
C ASP A 687 -33.21 -16.98 5.90
N ARG A 688 -33.89 -17.22 7.03
CA ARG A 688 -33.65 -18.41 7.86
C ARG A 688 -34.39 -19.66 7.36
N THR A 689 -35.46 -19.51 6.59
CA THR A 689 -36.24 -20.63 6.05
C THR A 689 -35.71 -21.18 4.72
N ALA A 690 -34.82 -20.45 4.03
CA ALA A 690 -34.18 -20.93 2.80
C ALA A 690 -33.01 -21.93 3.04
N ILE A 691 -32.51 -22.05 4.28
CA ILE A 691 -31.38 -22.92 4.63
C ILE A 691 -31.84 -24.32 5.11
N SER A 692 -33.14 -24.55 5.35
CA SER A 692 -33.65 -25.84 5.84
C SER A 692 -34.39 -26.71 4.79
N SER A 693 -34.37 -26.37 3.51
CA SER A 693 -35.12 -27.11 2.47
C SER A 693 -34.30 -27.61 1.27
N LEU A 694 -32.97 -27.70 1.39
CA LEU A 694 -32.13 -28.44 0.44
C LEU A 694 -31.73 -29.80 1.04
N GLY A 695 -32.70 -30.71 1.05
CA GLY A 695 -32.49 -32.16 1.03
C GLY A 695 -32.46 -32.66 -0.41
#